data_AF-F2I917-F1
#
_entry.id   AF-F2I917-F1
#
_cell.length_a   1.000
_cell.length_b   1.000
_cell.length_c   1.000
_cell.angle_alpha   90.00
_cell.angle_beta   90.00
_cell.angle_gamma   90.00
#
_symmetry.space_group_name_H-M   'P 1'
#
loop_
_entity.id
_entity.type
_entity.pdbx_description
1 polymer ?
#
loop_
_entity_poly.entity_id
_entity_poly.type
_entity_poly.pdbx_seq_one_letter_code
_entity_poly.pdbx_strand_id
1 'polypeptide(L)'
;MKKFITVLYGHAQSSTAQISQHQVAKIAKDFGFNELAIPTLSHGREGVAERSIRIEGILAGVESGDLVLVQFPSWNELAFDRALVSQLKQRKTRLALFVNDVPFLMFDSTSSLIQEYVAIFNQADLLIVPSESLYKQLVSYGVQVNRYVVQEMWDYIQPLQLDQPRFTRQVHFAGIPEKFRLEKEWPLDYPLTVYGEAPEEKNHPAFNYQGWLPQEDLMRRLSKGGFGLVWGGSEGPWHDYYHYNCIYKLSTYLAAGIPVIIPEDIGQKDIVVGNGLGLAINSLDELPDLLENFTKANYDKLLKNVAEFNLLIKNGYFTQKVLVETVHQMIRKDGQKSQYFKGRLTVFTNSQEIEAIEELVQNMPDYAFQIAAPTNMSPKLLQLKQYANCSLYPSADQSLFDRLIEETDIYLDINYQEEISGTIESCIAQELPILAFDSTCHRPDLISRRHIHSKGDVQGLASHIDRLMKEKESTTSCRAAICTNTDQIEQLETLIVGCPEISFHIAAPTLMGDRLLDMKSYKNVMLYPQAGSEEMADLLAGADLYLDINHFAEVGHSVETAHRLGLEIFTFAGLAHQADLAGQHVYSRNQIEAMVADLRDLAKKVAKQDEQLSSFQPHILSIDESLDYIEAHQPSVARFGDGEMAIISGLSIHYQHYDAKLADRLKEILGRTSNEDFIVCLADIFTGCDCYQKHFYDFWQDNLSIYRKTYARLCTAEWYGNSFISRPYSDLVDKRPSARYFEKLKALWQDRDLLIVEGKYSRSGVGNDLFKGAKSIRRVIAPHKNAYSQIDRIEAAILDEHQGALVLLMLGPTAKVIAYDLYQELDQVIDLGHIDSEYEWFLMGAESKVKLPAKHTAEHNYDENIAEAVDADYLSEIILDLSDGGDR
;
A
#
# COMPACT_ATOMS: atom_id res chain seq x y z
N MET A 1 35.20 -11.06 12.46
CA MET A 1 34.63 -11.67 11.25
C MET A 1 34.99 -10.77 10.08
N LYS A 2 35.84 -11.24 9.16
CA LYS A 2 36.09 -10.57 7.89
C LYS A 2 34.91 -10.83 6.95
N LYS A 3 34.68 -9.93 6.00
CA LYS A 3 33.64 -10.04 4.98
C LYS A 3 34.32 -10.13 3.64
N PHE A 4 33.86 -11.03 2.78
CA PHE A 4 34.40 -11.26 1.46
C PHE A 4 33.29 -11.28 0.41
N ILE A 5 33.58 -10.81 -0.79
CA ILE A 5 32.67 -10.88 -1.94
C ILE A 5 33.42 -11.39 -3.17
N THR A 6 32.84 -12.34 -3.91
CA THR A 6 33.45 -12.80 -5.16
C THR A 6 33.18 -11.82 -6.30
N VAL A 7 34.17 -11.60 -7.16
CA VAL A 7 34.05 -10.65 -8.28
C VAL A 7 34.65 -11.26 -9.54
N LEU A 8 33.86 -11.38 -10.61
CA LEU A 8 34.27 -11.91 -11.90
C LEU A 8 35.24 -10.94 -12.63
N TYR A 9 36.30 -11.48 -13.23
CA TYR A 9 37.27 -10.74 -14.05
C TYR A 9 37.65 -11.51 -15.31
N GLY A 10 37.77 -10.81 -16.44
CA GLY A 10 38.27 -11.36 -17.70
C GLY A 10 37.23 -11.55 -18.80
N HIS A 11 35.98 -11.10 -18.57
CA HIS A 11 34.97 -11.01 -19.63
C HIS A 11 35.22 -9.81 -20.55
N ALA A 12 34.57 -9.85 -21.72
CA ALA A 12 34.49 -8.70 -22.63
C ALA A 12 33.93 -7.46 -21.91
N GLN A 13 34.34 -6.26 -22.37
CA GLN A 13 33.86 -4.98 -21.81
C GLN A 13 32.33 -4.83 -21.88
N SER A 14 31.67 -5.54 -22.81
CA SER A 14 30.22 -5.57 -22.98
C SER A 14 29.49 -6.51 -22.01
N SER A 15 30.19 -7.24 -21.16
CA SER A 15 29.60 -8.26 -20.28
C SER A 15 28.82 -7.67 -19.12
N THR A 16 27.49 -7.70 -19.22
CA THR A 16 26.59 -7.27 -18.15
C THR A 16 26.84 -8.01 -16.84
N ALA A 17 27.14 -9.31 -16.89
CA ALA A 17 27.45 -10.11 -15.69
C ALA A 17 28.70 -9.61 -14.94
N GLN A 18 29.75 -9.22 -15.67
CA GLN A 18 30.94 -8.65 -15.04
C GLN A 18 30.64 -7.24 -14.51
N ILE A 19 29.95 -6.41 -15.30
CA ILE A 19 29.60 -5.04 -14.91
C ILE A 19 28.77 -5.05 -13.63
N SER A 20 27.71 -5.85 -13.56
CA SER A 20 26.83 -5.91 -12.39
C SER A 20 27.57 -6.40 -11.14
N GLN A 21 28.41 -7.42 -11.25
CA GLN A 21 29.22 -7.89 -10.12
C GLN A 21 30.20 -6.84 -9.60
N HIS A 22 30.78 -6.03 -10.49
CA HIS A 22 31.69 -4.95 -10.12
C HIS A 22 30.95 -3.79 -9.43
N GLN A 23 29.73 -3.48 -9.86
CA GLN A 23 28.90 -2.45 -9.23
C GLN A 23 28.58 -2.85 -7.78
N VAL A 24 28.18 -4.11 -7.55
CA VAL A 24 27.92 -4.64 -6.21
C VAL A 24 29.19 -4.62 -5.36
N ALA A 25 30.32 -5.06 -5.90
CA ALA A 25 31.60 -5.09 -5.19
C ALA A 25 32.07 -3.68 -4.77
N LYS A 26 31.88 -2.69 -5.64
CA LYS A 26 32.21 -1.29 -5.35
C LYS A 26 31.41 -0.76 -4.16
N ILE A 27 30.13 -1.08 -4.07
CA ILE A 27 29.28 -0.72 -2.91
C ILE A 27 29.72 -1.53 -1.68
N ALA A 28 29.93 -2.83 -1.82
CA ALA A 28 30.33 -3.72 -0.73
C ALA A 28 31.66 -3.32 -0.07
N LYS A 29 32.56 -2.70 -0.84
CA LYS A 29 33.81 -2.14 -0.33
C LYS A 29 33.58 -1.08 0.74
N ASP A 30 32.59 -0.21 0.57
CA ASP A 30 32.23 0.82 1.56
C ASP A 30 31.68 0.19 2.85
N PHE A 31 31.15 -1.03 2.75
CA PHE A 31 30.74 -1.85 3.89
C PHE A 31 31.89 -2.72 4.43
N GLY A 32 33.13 -2.57 3.95
CA GLY A 32 34.29 -3.31 4.46
C GLY A 32 34.38 -4.77 4.00
N PHE A 33 33.81 -5.10 2.83
CA PHE A 33 34.04 -6.38 2.18
C PHE A 33 35.38 -6.38 1.43
N ASN A 34 36.08 -7.51 1.46
CA ASN A 34 37.29 -7.76 0.69
C ASN A 34 36.94 -8.55 -0.58
N GLU A 35 37.52 -8.18 -1.70
CA GLU A 35 37.27 -8.85 -2.97
C GLU A 35 38.00 -10.20 -3.06
N LEU A 36 37.30 -11.21 -3.56
CA LEU A 36 37.83 -12.49 -4.02
C LEU A 36 37.72 -12.52 -5.54
N ALA A 37 38.81 -12.20 -6.23
CA ALA A 37 38.82 -12.14 -7.69
C ALA A 37 38.66 -13.55 -8.30
N ILE A 38 37.65 -13.71 -9.14
CA ILE A 38 37.34 -14.93 -9.89
C ILE A 38 37.73 -14.71 -11.35
N PRO A 39 38.83 -15.31 -11.84
CA PRO A 39 39.21 -15.17 -13.24
C PRO A 39 38.32 -16.02 -14.15
N THR A 40 38.10 -15.54 -15.37
CA THR A 40 37.49 -16.32 -16.46
C THR A 40 38.45 -17.42 -16.91
N LEU A 41 37.96 -18.65 -16.95
CA LEU A 41 38.75 -19.82 -17.31
C LEU A 41 38.38 -20.32 -18.72
N SER A 42 39.37 -20.92 -19.39
CA SER A 42 39.12 -21.66 -20.64
C SER A 42 38.38 -22.95 -20.33
N HIS A 43 37.24 -23.17 -20.98
CA HIS A 43 36.38 -24.33 -20.76
C HIS A 43 37.12 -25.64 -21.12
N GLY A 44 36.90 -26.69 -20.34
CA GLY A 44 37.25 -28.09 -20.62
C GLY A 44 38.71 -28.50 -20.40
N ARG A 45 39.55 -27.66 -19.79
CA ARG A 45 41.01 -27.94 -19.68
C ARG A 45 41.56 -28.12 -18.28
N GLU A 46 40.82 -27.76 -17.23
CA GLU A 46 41.34 -27.80 -15.86
C GLU A 46 40.92 -29.08 -15.13
N GLY A 47 41.90 -29.83 -14.63
CA GLY A 47 41.67 -31.02 -13.81
C GLY A 47 41.15 -30.68 -12.41
N VAL A 48 40.55 -31.67 -11.72
CA VAL A 48 40.00 -31.49 -10.35
C VAL A 48 41.05 -30.95 -9.36
N ALA A 49 42.29 -31.45 -9.44
CA ALA A 49 43.37 -31.02 -8.54
C ALA A 49 43.81 -29.57 -8.80
N GLU A 50 43.96 -29.17 -10.07
CA GLU A 50 44.36 -27.82 -10.47
C GLU A 50 43.30 -26.80 -10.06
N ARG A 51 42.01 -27.12 -10.31
CA ARG A 51 40.87 -26.32 -9.86
C ARG A 51 40.89 -26.13 -8.34
N SER A 52 41.12 -27.21 -7.60
CA SER A 52 41.18 -27.15 -6.14
C SER A 52 42.31 -26.23 -5.66
N ILE A 53 43.51 -26.33 -6.23
CA ILE A 53 44.66 -25.48 -5.88
C ILE A 53 44.39 -24.01 -6.21
N ARG A 54 43.74 -23.74 -7.35
CA ARG A 54 43.37 -22.37 -7.74
C ARG A 54 42.40 -21.76 -6.75
N ILE A 55 41.33 -22.47 -6.41
CA ILE A 55 40.33 -21.99 -5.45
C ILE A 55 40.98 -21.78 -4.08
N GLU A 56 41.86 -22.68 -3.63
CA GLU A 56 42.64 -22.48 -2.40
C GLU A 56 43.49 -21.20 -2.44
N GLY A 57 44.08 -20.86 -3.60
CA GLY A 57 44.77 -19.60 -3.80
C GLY A 57 43.85 -18.38 -3.74
N ILE A 58 42.65 -18.46 -4.32
CA ILE A 58 41.62 -17.41 -4.24
C ILE A 58 41.17 -17.21 -2.78
N LEU A 59 40.98 -18.31 -2.04
CA LEU A 59 40.48 -18.33 -0.67
C LEU A 59 41.58 -18.19 0.38
N ALA A 60 42.82 -17.86 0.01
CA ALA A 60 43.97 -17.84 0.92
C ALA A 60 43.79 -16.92 2.14
N GLY A 61 43.00 -15.84 1.99
CA GLY A 61 42.71 -14.89 3.07
C GLY A 61 41.47 -15.22 3.92
N VAL A 62 40.70 -16.25 3.54
CA VAL A 62 39.40 -16.59 4.15
C VAL A 62 39.58 -17.59 5.31
N GLU A 63 39.12 -17.22 6.50
CA GLU A 63 39.21 -18.02 7.72
C GLU A 63 37.84 -18.56 8.17
N SER A 64 37.85 -19.49 9.12
CA SER A 64 36.63 -20.06 9.69
C SER A 64 35.76 -18.99 10.37
N GLY A 65 34.46 -19.02 10.10
CA GLY A 65 33.49 -18.08 10.65
C GLY A 65 33.42 -16.72 9.93
N ASP A 66 34.25 -16.46 8.92
CA ASP A 66 34.14 -15.30 8.06
C ASP A 66 32.86 -15.35 7.20
N LEU A 67 32.34 -14.17 6.83
CA LEU A 67 31.20 -14.05 5.92
C LEU A 67 31.71 -13.98 4.48
N VAL A 68 31.21 -14.87 3.63
CA VAL A 68 31.54 -14.87 2.20
C VAL A 68 30.27 -14.78 1.39
N LEU A 69 30.19 -13.72 0.58
CA LEU A 69 29.14 -13.47 -0.38
C LEU A 69 29.60 -13.91 -1.77
N VAL A 70 29.05 -15.01 -2.28
CA VAL A 70 29.39 -15.52 -3.61
C VAL A 70 28.36 -15.00 -4.61
N GLN A 71 28.81 -14.11 -5.49
CA GLN A 71 28.03 -13.67 -6.66
C GLN A 71 27.95 -14.82 -7.67
N PHE A 72 26.77 -15.45 -7.74
CA PHE A 72 26.49 -16.67 -8.48
C PHE A 72 25.70 -16.37 -9.77
N PRO A 73 26.02 -17.01 -10.90
CA PRO A 73 27.14 -17.94 -11.09
C PRO A 73 28.46 -17.20 -11.33
N SER A 74 29.58 -17.91 -11.23
CA SER A 74 30.89 -17.38 -11.65
C SER A 74 31.04 -17.27 -13.18
N TRP A 75 30.12 -17.84 -13.95
CA TRP A 75 30.21 -17.99 -15.41
C TRP A 75 31.42 -18.81 -15.90
N ASN A 76 32.08 -19.53 -14.98
CA ASN A 76 32.93 -20.67 -15.32
C ASN A 76 32.08 -21.95 -15.44
N GLU A 77 32.72 -23.11 -15.55
CA GLU A 77 32.00 -24.38 -15.51
C GLU A 77 31.27 -24.57 -14.17
N LEU A 78 30.11 -25.24 -14.17
CA LEU A 78 29.37 -25.56 -12.94
C LEU A 78 30.22 -26.32 -11.90
N ALA A 79 31.21 -27.10 -12.37
CA ALA A 79 32.17 -27.79 -11.53
C ALA A 79 33.10 -26.82 -10.75
N PHE A 80 33.35 -25.61 -11.28
CA PHE A 80 34.04 -24.54 -10.57
C PHE A 80 33.17 -23.96 -9.46
N ASP A 81 31.92 -23.57 -9.75
CA ASP A 81 30.99 -23.05 -8.75
C ASP A 81 30.76 -24.05 -7.61
N ARG A 82 30.57 -25.33 -7.96
CA ARG A 82 30.45 -26.42 -6.98
C ARG A 82 31.69 -26.51 -6.09
N ALA A 83 32.89 -26.51 -6.68
CA ALA A 83 34.12 -26.63 -5.92
C ALA A 83 34.35 -25.42 -5.00
N LEU A 84 34.05 -24.20 -5.48
CA LEU A 84 34.17 -22.97 -4.71
C LEU A 84 33.26 -22.99 -3.48
N VAL A 85 31.97 -23.27 -3.70
CA VAL A 85 30.96 -23.34 -2.64
C VAL A 85 31.27 -24.46 -1.64
N SER A 86 31.68 -25.64 -2.11
CA SER A 86 32.04 -26.75 -1.23
C SER A 86 33.28 -26.46 -0.38
N GLN A 87 34.32 -25.80 -0.92
CA GLN A 87 35.51 -25.44 -0.14
C GLN A 87 35.19 -24.36 0.90
N LEU A 88 34.37 -23.36 0.57
CA LEU A 88 33.88 -22.36 1.52
C LEU A 88 33.10 -23.03 2.67
N LYS A 89 32.19 -23.95 2.36
CA LYS A 89 31.44 -24.71 3.37
C LYS A 89 32.36 -25.55 4.26
N GLN A 90 33.37 -26.22 3.69
CA GLN A 90 34.36 -27.00 4.45
C GLN A 90 35.19 -26.13 5.41
N ARG A 91 35.46 -24.88 5.04
CA ARG A 91 36.12 -23.87 5.89
C ARG A 91 35.21 -23.33 7.00
N LYS A 92 33.94 -23.74 7.07
CA LYS A 92 32.94 -23.27 8.06
C LYS A 92 32.74 -21.75 8.00
N THR A 93 32.74 -21.18 6.79
CA THR A 93 32.34 -19.79 6.57
C THR A 93 30.84 -19.65 6.74
N ARG A 94 30.37 -18.42 7.01
CA ARG A 94 28.97 -18.02 6.83
C ARG A 94 28.79 -17.72 5.35
N LEU A 95 28.08 -18.57 4.62
CA LEU A 95 28.01 -18.55 3.16
C LEU A 95 26.68 -17.97 2.67
N ALA A 96 26.74 -16.80 2.02
CA ALA A 96 25.62 -16.23 1.29
C ALA A 96 25.85 -16.43 -0.22
N LEU A 97 24.84 -16.93 -0.95
CA LEU A 97 24.86 -16.94 -2.41
C LEU A 97 24.02 -15.77 -2.93
N PHE A 98 24.66 -14.83 -3.62
CA PHE A 98 23.97 -13.78 -4.35
C PHE A 98 23.64 -14.27 -5.75
N VAL A 99 22.40 -14.69 -5.95
CA VAL A 99 21.90 -15.25 -7.20
C VAL A 99 21.66 -14.12 -8.20
N ASN A 100 22.68 -13.80 -9.01
CA ASN A 100 22.59 -12.82 -10.08
C ASN A 100 21.88 -13.40 -11.31
N ASP A 101 22.19 -14.66 -11.63
CA ASP A 101 21.54 -15.38 -12.72
C ASP A 101 21.25 -16.85 -12.35
N VAL A 102 20.28 -17.46 -13.04
CA VAL A 102 19.94 -18.88 -12.87
C VAL A 102 19.98 -19.57 -14.24
N PRO A 103 21.17 -20.05 -14.69
CA PRO A 103 21.35 -20.53 -16.06
C PRO A 103 20.36 -21.61 -16.50
N PHE A 104 19.94 -22.50 -15.60
CA PHE A 104 19.00 -23.56 -15.96
C PHE A 104 17.56 -23.09 -16.22
N LEU A 105 17.21 -21.85 -15.84
CA LEU A 105 15.94 -21.21 -16.21
C LEU A 105 16.06 -20.42 -17.52
N MET A 106 17.28 -20.10 -17.96
CA MET A 106 17.53 -19.32 -19.17
C MET A 106 17.57 -20.21 -20.43
N PHE A 107 17.73 -21.53 -20.25
CA PHE A 107 17.90 -22.51 -21.31
C PHE A 107 17.21 -23.83 -20.95
N ASP A 108 16.77 -24.58 -21.96
CA ASP A 108 16.23 -25.94 -21.78
C ASP A 108 17.27 -26.83 -21.08
N SER A 109 16.94 -27.26 -19.86
CA SER A 109 17.87 -27.94 -18.96
C SER A 109 17.32 -29.29 -18.52
N THR A 110 18.20 -30.30 -18.45
CA THR A 110 17.80 -31.62 -17.95
C THR A 110 17.59 -31.58 -16.44
N SER A 111 16.70 -32.45 -15.93
CA SER A 111 16.47 -32.57 -14.49
C SER A 111 17.76 -32.87 -13.72
N SER A 112 18.70 -33.62 -14.31
CA SER A 112 20.00 -33.89 -13.70
C SER A 112 20.81 -32.61 -13.48
N LEU A 113 20.85 -31.72 -14.48
CA LEU A 113 21.57 -30.45 -14.37
C LEU A 113 20.91 -29.53 -13.34
N ILE A 114 19.57 -29.45 -13.32
CA ILE A 114 18.83 -28.69 -12.31
C ILE A 114 19.20 -29.16 -10.90
N GLN A 115 19.25 -30.47 -10.66
CA GLN A 115 19.62 -31.02 -9.35
C GLN A 115 21.08 -30.72 -8.98
N GLU A 116 21.99 -30.54 -9.94
CA GLU A 116 23.34 -30.06 -9.66
C GLU A 116 23.35 -28.61 -9.13
N TYR A 117 22.55 -27.72 -9.71
CA TYR A 117 22.38 -26.35 -9.21
C TYR A 117 21.74 -26.32 -7.82
N VAL A 118 20.67 -27.09 -7.61
CA VAL A 118 19.98 -27.21 -6.31
C VAL A 118 20.96 -27.69 -5.23
N ALA A 119 21.84 -28.65 -5.54
CA ALA A 119 22.87 -29.13 -4.62
C ALA A 119 23.91 -28.05 -4.26
N ILE A 120 24.17 -27.08 -5.14
CA ILE A 120 25.02 -25.93 -4.83
C ILE A 120 24.27 -24.95 -3.94
N PHE A 121 23.03 -24.59 -4.28
CA PHE A 121 22.22 -23.68 -3.47
C PHE A 121 22.04 -24.18 -2.04
N ASN A 122 21.77 -25.47 -1.85
CA ASN A 122 21.57 -26.08 -0.54
C ASN A 122 22.82 -26.13 0.36
N GLN A 123 24.00 -25.71 -0.14
CA GLN A 123 25.18 -25.54 0.70
C GLN A 123 25.24 -24.16 1.37
N ALA A 124 24.47 -23.19 0.87
CA ALA A 124 24.40 -21.84 1.42
C ALA A 124 23.71 -21.80 2.79
N ASP A 125 24.06 -20.81 3.60
CA ASP A 125 23.34 -20.49 4.83
C ASP A 125 22.23 -19.45 4.58
N LEU A 126 22.33 -18.68 3.48
CA LEU A 126 21.36 -17.68 3.03
C LEU A 126 21.43 -17.50 1.50
N LEU A 127 20.29 -17.27 0.86
CA LEU A 127 20.22 -16.87 -0.55
C LEU A 127 19.84 -15.39 -0.68
N ILE A 128 20.54 -14.64 -1.52
CA ILE A 128 20.07 -13.35 -1.98
C ILE A 128 19.50 -13.59 -3.37
N VAL A 129 18.20 -13.35 -3.53
CA VAL A 129 17.47 -13.58 -4.76
C VAL A 129 17.01 -12.26 -5.38
N PRO A 130 16.86 -12.18 -6.71
CA PRO A 130 16.31 -11.03 -7.40
C PRO A 130 14.89 -10.68 -6.94
N SER A 131 14.00 -11.68 -6.86
CA SER A 131 12.60 -11.52 -6.47
C SER A 131 12.13 -12.66 -5.55
N GLU A 132 11.03 -12.44 -4.82
CA GLU A 132 10.36 -13.51 -4.08
C GLU A 132 9.85 -14.63 -5.00
N SER A 133 9.38 -14.27 -6.20
CA SER A 133 8.91 -15.22 -7.19
C SER A 133 10.02 -16.19 -7.60
N LEU A 134 11.25 -15.69 -7.80
CA LEU A 134 12.39 -16.56 -8.06
C LEU A 134 12.68 -17.49 -6.88
N TYR A 135 12.63 -17.00 -5.64
CA TYR A 135 12.85 -17.85 -4.47
C TYR A 135 11.83 -18.99 -4.38
N LYS A 136 10.53 -18.68 -4.54
CA LYS A 136 9.46 -19.70 -4.58
C LYS A 136 9.72 -20.72 -5.68
N GLN A 137 10.18 -20.27 -6.84
CA GLN A 137 10.53 -21.14 -7.96
C GLN A 137 11.76 -22.01 -7.67
N LEU A 138 12.80 -21.49 -7.00
CA LEU A 138 13.93 -22.30 -6.57
C LEU A 138 13.52 -23.38 -5.55
N VAL A 139 12.62 -23.04 -4.62
CA VAL A 139 12.06 -24.00 -3.64
C VAL A 139 11.29 -25.12 -4.35
N SER A 140 10.52 -24.81 -5.41
CA SER A 140 9.79 -25.83 -6.18
C SER A 140 10.72 -26.84 -6.87
N TYR A 141 11.95 -26.44 -7.19
CA TYR A 141 13.01 -27.34 -7.71
C TYR A 141 13.77 -28.13 -6.63
N GLY A 142 13.51 -27.88 -5.34
CA GLY A 142 14.10 -28.61 -4.21
C GLY A 142 15.16 -27.84 -3.41
N VAL A 143 15.24 -26.52 -3.55
CA VAL A 143 16.05 -25.68 -2.66
C VAL A 143 15.42 -25.67 -1.25
N GLN A 144 16.23 -25.95 -0.23
CA GLN A 144 15.83 -26.10 1.17
C GLN A 144 16.37 -24.97 2.07
N VAL A 145 17.13 -24.03 1.51
CA VAL A 145 17.63 -22.87 2.26
C VAL A 145 16.44 -22.00 2.62
N ASN A 146 16.13 -21.90 3.91
CA ASN A 146 14.96 -21.16 4.39
C ASN A 146 15.25 -19.67 4.63
N ARG A 147 16.51 -19.25 4.70
CA ARG A 147 16.88 -17.84 4.86
C ARG A 147 17.15 -17.20 3.50
N TYR A 148 16.47 -16.10 3.21
CA TYR A 148 16.72 -15.35 2.00
C TYR A 148 16.52 -13.83 2.17
N VAL A 149 17.10 -13.07 1.24
CA VAL A 149 16.98 -11.62 1.10
C VAL A 149 16.61 -11.32 -0.36
N VAL A 150 15.71 -10.35 -0.59
CA VAL A 150 15.27 -9.97 -1.93
C VAL A 150 16.03 -8.72 -2.38
N GLN A 151 16.51 -8.73 -3.63
CA GLN A 151 17.26 -7.63 -4.24
C GLN A 151 16.35 -6.51 -4.75
N GLU A 152 15.21 -6.87 -5.36
CA GLU A 152 14.21 -5.97 -5.97
C GLU A 152 14.69 -5.29 -7.26
N MET A 153 15.87 -4.66 -7.23
CA MET A 153 16.38 -3.86 -8.35
C MET A 153 17.90 -3.81 -8.44
N TRP A 154 18.41 -3.63 -9.66
CA TRP A 154 19.82 -3.34 -9.89
C TRP A 154 20.12 -1.86 -9.67
N ASP A 155 21.24 -1.57 -9.01
CA ASP A 155 21.80 -0.21 -8.97
C ASP A 155 22.67 0.10 -10.20
N TYR A 156 22.95 1.38 -10.38
CA TYR A 156 23.83 1.88 -11.44
C TYR A 156 24.63 3.09 -10.94
N ILE A 157 25.77 2.83 -10.30
CA ILE A 157 26.57 3.82 -9.59
C ILE A 157 27.67 4.42 -10.47
N GLN A 158 27.28 5.40 -11.29
CA GLN A 158 28.21 6.15 -12.13
C GLN A 158 28.03 7.67 -11.95
N PRO A 159 29.06 8.41 -11.50
CA PRO A 159 28.99 9.86 -11.29
C PRO A 159 29.12 10.59 -12.64
N LEU A 160 28.13 10.44 -13.51
CA LEU A 160 28.03 11.15 -14.78
C LEU A 160 27.05 12.31 -14.64
N GLN A 161 27.48 13.51 -15.02
CA GLN A 161 26.56 14.60 -15.29
C GLN A 161 25.97 14.37 -16.69
N LEU A 162 24.65 14.17 -16.72
CA LEU A 162 23.89 13.87 -17.92
C LEU A 162 22.98 15.06 -18.29
N ASP A 163 22.61 15.14 -19.56
CA ASP A 163 21.66 16.12 -20.05
C ASP A 163 20.26 15.87 -19.45
N GLN A 164 19.44 16.91 -19.36
CA GLN A 164 18.02 16.73 -19.06
C GLN A 164 17.30 16.09 -20.25
N PRO A 165 16.62 14.94 -20.06
CA PRO A 165 15.91 14.28 -21.13
C PRO A 165 14.78 15.13 -21.70
N ARG A 166 14.56 15.04 -23.01
CA ARG A 166 13.45 15.72 -23.70
C ARG A 166 12.41 14.72 -24.16
N PHE A 167 11.15 15.15 -24.22
CA PHE A 167 10.12 14.31 -24.81
C PHE A 167 10.42 14.07 -26.29
N THR A 168 10.66 12.80 -26.63
CA THR A 168 10.71 12.31 -28.01
C THR A 168 9.99 10.97 -28.06
N ARG A 169 9.37 10.66 -29.19
CA ARG A 169 8.73 9.36 -29.45
C ARG A 169 9.75 8.35 -29.98
N GLN A 170 10.97 8.36 -29.44
CA GLN A 170 12.01 7.40 -29.80
C GLN A 170 12.02 6.29 -28.77
N VAL A 171 12.13 5.05 -29.23
CA VAL A 171 12.37 3.90 -28.37
C VAL A 171 13.80 3.42 -28.56
N HIS A 172 14.48 3.18 -27.44
CA HIS A 172 15.86 2.75 -27.35
C HIS A 172 15.92 1.30 -26.85
N PHE A 173 16.77 0.48 -27.47
CA PHE A 173 17.04 -0.87 -27.02
C PHE A 173 18.54 -1.11 -26.91
N ALA A 174 19.03 -1.32 -25.69
CA ALA A 174 20.42 -1.69 -25.42
C ALA A 174 20.57 -3.22 -25.36
N GLY A 175 21.06 -3.84 -26.43
CA GLY A 175 21.23 -5.28 -26.52
C GLY A 175 21.18 -5.82 -27.95
N ILE A 176 21.00 -7.14 -28.05
CA ILE A 176 20.91 -7.91 -29.30
C ILE A 176 19.43 -8.27 -29.52
N PRO A 177 18.70 -7.62 -30.44
CA PRO A 177 17.27 -7.86 -30.65
C PRO A 177 16.93 -9.33 -30.94
N GLU A 178 17.77 -10.01 -31.71
CA GLU A 178 17.60 -11.38 -32.17
C GLU A 178 17.60 -12.39 -31.02
N LYS A 179 18.29 -12.06 -29.92
CA LYS A 179 18.27 -12.87 -28.70
C LYS A 179 16.85 -12.98 -28.10
N PHE A 180 16.04 -11.94 -28.31
CA PHE A 180 14.68 -11.81 -27.75
C PHE A 180 13.60 -11.89 -28.83
N ARG A 181 13.95 -12.32 -30.05
CA ARG A 181 13.05 -12.42 -31.20
C ARG A 181 12.32 -11.12 -31.56
N LEU A 182 12.90 -9.97 -31.19
CA LEU A 182 12.30 -8.66 -31.42
C LEU A 182 12.07 -8.39 -32.91
N GLU A 183 12.89 -8.95 -33.80
CA GLU A 183 12.72 -8.83 -35.25
C GLU A 183 11.41 -9.43 -35.78
N LYS A 184 10.74 -10.29 -34.99
CA LYS A 184 9.46 -10.91 -35.34
C LYS A 184 8.26 -10.22 -34.69
N GLU A 185 8.47 -9.58 -33.55
CA GLU A 185 7.42 -8.98 -32.72
C GLU A 185 7.33 -7.45 -32.89
N TRP A 186 8.38 -6.81 -33.41
CA TRP A 186 8.43 -5.35 -33.50
C TRP A 186 7.61 -4.79 -34.69
N PRO A 187 6.87 -3.68 -34.51
CA PRO A 187 6.12 -3.05 -35.60
C PRO A 187 7.02 -2.63 -36.78
N LEU A 188 6.59 -2.94 -38.01
CA LEU A 188 7.38 -2.74 -39.23
C LEU A 188 7.69 -1.26 -39.53
N ASP A 189 6.86 -0.34 -39.05
CA ASP A 189 6.87 1.09 -39.37
C ASP A 189 7.30 1.99 -38.20
N TYR A 190 7.53 1.42 -37.01
CA TYR A 190 7.97 2.19 -35.85
C TYR A 190 9.50 2.09 -35.62
N PRO A 191 10.27 3.19 -35.70
CA PRO A 191 11.73 3.12 -35.65
C PRO A 191 12.24 2.73 -34.25
N LEU A 192 13.11 1.70 -34.19
CA LEU A 192 13.82 1.27 -32.98
C LEU A 192 15.29 1.67 -33.06
N THR A 193 15.80 2.40 -32.07
CA THR A 193 17.24 2.69 -31.97
C THR A 193 17.94 1.59 -31.17
N VAL A 194 18.82 0.84 -31.81
CA VAL A 194 19.47 -0.34 -31.21
C VAL A 194 20.92 -0.04 -30.88
N TYR A 195 21.30 -0.18 -29.61
CA TYR A 195 22.68 -0.09 -29.13
C TYR A 195 23.21 -1.51 -28.90
N GLY A 196 23.75 -2.10 -29.96
CA GLY A 196 24.24 -3.47 -30.02
C GLY A 196 24.94 -3.73 -31.34
N GLU A 197 25.62 -4.87 -31.43
CA GLU A 197 26.24 -5.31 -32.68
C GLU A 197 25.17 -5.54 -33.74
N ALA A 198 25.41 -5.05 -34.97
CA ALA A 198 24.52 -5.27 -36.09
C ALA A 198 24.80 -6.65 -36.72
N PRO A 199 23.76 -7.41 -37.11
CA PRO A 199 23.95 -8.63 -37.88
C PRO A 199 24.56 -8.34 -39.26
N GLU A 200 25.20 -9.34 -39.88
CA GLU A 200 25.78 -9.23 -41.23
C GLU A 200 24.73 -8.85 -42.29
N GLU A 201 23.50 -9.36 -42.13
CA GLU A 201 22.35 -8.99 -42.94
C GLU A 201 21.27 -8.34 -42.05
N LYS A 202 20.69 -7.22 -42.52
CA LYS A 202 19.62 -6.54 -41.77
C LYS A 202 18.38 -7.42 -41.75
N ASN A 203 17.96 -7.80 -40.55
CA ASN A 203 16.83 -8.72 -40.35
C ASN A 203 15.49 -7.99 -40.13
N HIS A 204 15.50 -6.66 -39.90
CA HIS A 204 14.28 -5.87 -39.73
C HIS A 204 14.45 -4.44 -40.29
N PRO A 205 13.48 -3.90 -41.07
CA PRO A 205 13.61 -2.60 -41.72
C PRO A 205 13.58 -1.41 -40.74
N ALA A 206 12.90 -1.55 -39.59
CA ALA A 206 12.76 -0.47 -38.61
C ALA A 206 13.93 -0.37 -37.61
N PHE A 207 14.89 -1.30 -37.65
CA PHE A 207 16.01 -1.33 -36.69
C PHE A 207 17.16 -0.43 -37.15
N ASN A 208 17.46 0.57 -36.32
CA ASN A 208 18.55 1.50 -36.53
C ASN A 208 19.71 1.21 -35.57
N TYR A 209 20.60 0.31 -35.99
CA TYR A 209 21.78 -0.07 -35.21
C TYR A 209 22.78 1.10 -35.09
N GLN A 210 23.12 1.46 -33.86
CA GLN A 210 24.13 2.47 -33.52
C GLN A 210 25.49 1.84 -33.16
N GLY A 211 25.58 0.51 -33.17
CA GLY A 211 26.75 -0.24 -32.71
C GLY A 211 26.80 -0.37 -31.18
N TRP A 212 27.75 -1.16 -30.69
CA TRP A 212 28.06 -1.22 -29.27
C TRP A 212 28.74 0.08 -28.83
N LEU A 213 28.29 0.63 -27.70
CA LEU A 213 28.86 1.83 -27.10
C LEU A 213 29.42 1.51 -25.72
N PRO A 214 30.58 2.10 -25.34
CA PRO A 214 31.02 2.13 -23.96
C PRO A 214 29.95 2.76 -23.06
N GLN A 215 29.96 2.36 -21.79
CA GLN A 215 28.94 2.72 -20.81
C GLN A 215 28.68 4.24 -20.73
N GLU A 216 29.73 5.06 -20.69
CA GLU A 216 29.58 6.53 -20.64
C GLU A 216 28.91 7.11 -21.88
N ASP A 217 29.30 6.64 -23.06
CA ASP A 217 28.74 7.10 -24.34
C ASP A 217 27.29 6.67 -24.50
N LEU A 218 26.97 5.44 -24.07
CA LEU A 218 25.59 4.94 -24.02
C LEU A 218 24.72 5.84 -23.13
N MET A 219 25.18 6.15 -21.91
CA MET A 219 24.43 6.99 -20.98
C MET A 219 24.21 8.40 -21.51
N ARG A 220 25.23 9.03 -22.11
CA ARG A 220 25.11 10.34 -22.76
C ARG A 220 24.14 10.33 -23.95
N ARG A 221 24.00 9.18 -24.61
CA ARG A 221 23.07 9.05 -25.74
C ARG A 221 21.64 8.85 -25.26
N LEU A 222 21.42 7.98 -24.29
CA LEU A 222 20.12 7.70 -23.70
C LEU A 222 19.53 8.93 -22.99
N SER A 223 20.37 9.71 -22.29
CA SER A 223 19.92 10.89 -21.53
C SER A 223 19.34 12.02 -22.38
N LYS A 224 19.40 11.93 -23.71
CA LYS A 224 18.79 12.91 -24.61
C LYS A 224 17.27 12.83 -24.63
N GLY A 225 16.69 11.69 -24.21
CA GLY A 225 15.25 11.48 -24.15
C GLY A 225 14.75 10.32 -25.01
N GLY A 226 13.45 10.06 -24.93
CA GLY A 226 12.82 8.86 -25.47
C GLY A 226 12.51 7.84 -24.37
N PHE A 227 12.18 6.62 -24.76
CA PHE A 227 11.83 5.54 -23.85
C PHE A 227 12.84 4.40 -23.95
N GLY A 228 13.21 3.81 -22.80
CA GLY A 228 14.01 2.60 -22.75
C GLY A 228 13.14 1.35 -22.82
N LEU A 229 13.34 0.50 -23.81
CA LEU A 229 12.63 -0.77 -23.92
C LEU A 229 13.32 -1.87 -23.12
N VAL A 230 12.57 -2.49 -22.21
CA VAL A 230 12.95 -3.70 -21.51
C VAL A 230 12.02 -4.82 -21.98
N TRP A 231 12.54 -5.74 -22.80
CA TRP A 231 11.73 -6.80 -23.40
C TRP A 231 12.46 -8.14 -23.39
N GLY A 232 11.76 -9.20 -22.97
CA GLY A 232 12.26 -10.58 -22.90
C GLY A 232 11.81 -11.47 -24.08
N GLY A 233 11.01 -10.92 -25.00
CA GLY A 233 10.21 -11.68 -25.96
C GLY A 233 8.84 -12.03 -25.38
N SER A 234 7.91 -12.45 -26.25
CA SER A 234 6.54 -12.87 -25.87
C SER A 234 6.43 -14.35 -25.49
N GLU A 235 7.43 -15.17 -25.82
CA GLU A 235 7.43 -16.61 -25.55
C GLU A 235 8.84 -17.18 -25.29
N GLY A 236 8.89 -18.29 -24.55
CA GLY A 236 10.08 -19.12 -24.37
C GLY A 236 10.87 -18.81 -23.09
N PRO A 237 12.01 -19.51 -22.85
CA PRO A 237 12.70 -19.47 -21.56
C PRO A 237 13.13 -18.07 -21.11
N TRP A 238 13.43 -17.16 -22.04
CA TRP A 238 13.82 -15.79 -21.72
C TRP A 238 12.63 -14.91 -21.27
N HIS A 239 11.44 -15.17 -21.81
CA HIS A 239 10.21 -14.52 -21.37
C HIS A 239 9.90 -14.92 -19.93
N ASP A 240 9.83 -16.24 -19.66
CA ASP A 240 9.60 -16.78 -18.32
C ASP A 240 10.66 -16.29 -17.32
N TYR A 241 11.92 -16.24 -17.74
CA TYR A 241 13.01 -15.78 -16.89
C TYR A 241 12.88 -14.31 -16.48
N TYR A 242 12.31 -13.45 -17.33
CA TYR A 242 12.07 -12.04 -17.02
C TYR A 242 10.94 -11.84 -15.99
N HIS A 243 10.07 -12.83 -15.79
CA HIS A 243 9.06 -12.83 -14.71
C HIS A 243 9.68 -13.02 -13.33
N TYR A 244 10.84 -13.67 -13.27
CA TYR A 244 11.49 -14.03 -12.01
C TYR A 244 12.70 -13.14 -11.68
N ASN A 245 13.43 -12.64 -12.68
CA ASN A 245 14.72 -11.98 -12.47
C ASN A 245 14.63 -10.44 -12.40
N CYS A 246 15.65 -9.82 -11.81
CA CYS A 246 15.87 -8.37 -11.91
C CYS A 246 16.64 -8.05 -13.19
N ILE A 247 16.08 -7.20 -14.05
CA ILE A 247 16.69 -6.88 -15.34
C ILE A 247 17.61 -5.66 -15.24
N TYR A 248 18.89 -5.85 -15.54
CA TYR A 248 19.91 -4.78 -15.44
C TYR A 248 19.68 -3.61 -16.42
N LYS A 249 19.03 -3.85 -17.57
CA LYS A 249 18.73 -2.78 -18.54
C LYS A 249 17.74 -1.76 -17.99
N LEU A 250 16.82 -2.20 -17.12
CA LEU A 250 15.86 -1.32 -16.47
C LEU A 250 16.58 -0.21 -15.71
N SER A 251 17.52 -0.56 -14.85
CA SER A 251 18.30 0.42 -14.08
C SER A 251 19.21 1.28 -14.95
N THR A 252 19.69 0.75 -16.09
CA THR A 252 20.48 1.51 -17.07
C THR A 252 19.67 2.68 -17.65
N TYR A 253 18.43 2.44 -18.09
CA TYR A 253 17.58 3.48 -18.67
C TYR A 253 17.14 4.51 -17.63
N LEU A 254 16.72 4.03 -16.45
CA LEU A 254 16.31 4.91 -15.37
C LEU A 254 17.47 5.79 -14.91
N ALA A 255 18.68 5.23 -14.75
CA ALA A 255 19.89 6.00 -14.45
C ALA A 255 20.25 7.02 -15.54
N ALA A 256 19.88 6.76 -16.80
CA ALA A 256 20.02 7.74 -17.88
C ALA A 256 18.99 8.87 -17.81
N GLY A 257 17.99 8.74 -16.93
CA GLY A 257 16.94 9.72 -16.68
C GLY A 257 15.69 9.52 -17.54
N ILE A 258 15.62 8.47 -18.35
CA ILE A 258 14.49 8.25 -19.26
C ILE A 258 13.51 7.22 -18.71
N PRO A 259 12.20 7.38 -18.97
CA PRO A 259 11.22 6.38 -18.60
C PRO A 259 11.36 5.12 -19.44
N VAL A 260 10.74 4.04 -18.98
CA VAL A 260 10.82 2.73 -19.62
C VAL A 260 9.49 2.23 -20.16
N ILE A 261 9.56 1.28 -21.08
CA ILE A 261 8.43 0.47 -21.52
C ILE A 261 8.78 -0.99 -21.24
N ILE A 262 7.89 -1.67 -20.53
CA ILE A 262 8.05 -3.04 -20.02
C ILE A 262 6.83 -3.90 -20.38
N PRO A 263 6.94 -5.24 -20.42
CA PRO A 263 5.77 -6.09 -20.57
C PRO A 263 4.96 -6.15 -19.27
N GLU A 264 3.65 -6.39 -19.40
CA GLU A 264 2.66 -6.40 -18.31
C GLU A 264 2.89 -7.49 -17.24
N ASP A 265 3.73 -8.47 -17.53
CA ASP A 265 4.02 -9.64 -16.69
C ASP A 265 5.45 -9.65 -16.13
N ILE A 266 6.30 -8.65 -16.44
CA ILE A 266 7.67 -8.59 -15.91
C ILE A 266 7.68 -8.57 -14.38
N GLY A 267 8.65 -9.25 -13.77
CA GLY A 267 8.78 -9.34 -12.31
C GLY A 267 9.01 -8.00 -11.58
N GLN A 268 9.26 -6.92 -12.32
CA GLN A 268 9.55 -5.58 -11.80
C GLN A 268 8.45 -4.56 -12.13
N LYS A 269 7.27 -5.03 -12.58
CA LYS A 269 6.15 -4.18 -12.97
C LYS A 269 5.71 -3.24 -11.87
N ASP A 270 5.49 -3.75 -10.67
CA ASP A 270 4.95 -2.97 -9.55
C ASP A 270 5.88 -1.81 -9.18
N ILE A 271 7.20 -2.03 -9.25
CA ILE A 271 8.21 -0.98 -9.05
C ILE A 271 8.08 0.08 -10.16
N VAL A 272 7.94 -0.32 -11.43
CA VAL A 272 7.88 0.60 -12.56
C VAL A 272 6.59 1.41 -12.59
N VAL A 273 5.44 0.74 -12.50
CA VAL A 273 4.11 1.37 -12.64
C VAL A 273 3.74 2.11 -11.35
N GLY A 274 3.94 1.48 -10.18
CA GLY A 274 3.59 2.07 -8.89
C GLY A 274 4.36 3.35 -8.55
N ASN A 275 5.60 3.48 -9.05
CA ASN A 275 6.40 4.69 -8.90
C ASN A 275 6.33 5.61 -10.14
N GLY A 276 5.52 5.29 -11.14
CA GLY A 276 5.37 6.07 -12.38
C GLY A 276 6.69 6.27 -13.13
N LEU A 277 7.50 5.22 -13.27
CA LEU A 277 8.81 5.22 -13.93
C LEU A 277 8.73 4.85 -15.42
N GLY A 278 7.56 4.41 -15.88
CA GLY A 278 7.39 3.87 -17.22
C GLY A 278 5.98 3.38 -17.46
N LEU A 279 5.81 2.66 -18.56
CA LEU A 279 4.56 2.10 -19.03
C LEU A 279 4.68 0.58 -19.12
N ALA A 280 3.63 -0.11 -18.71
CA ALA A 280 3.49 -1.54 -18.93
C ALA A 280 2.53 -1.78 -20.11
N ILE A 281 2.93 -2.68 -21.01
CA ILE A 281 2.22 -2.96 -22.26
C ILE A 281 2.00 -4.47 -22.42
N ASN A 282 0.90 -4.87 -23.05
CA ASN A 282 0.60 -6.29 -23.27
C ASN A 282 1.26 -6.83 -24.55
N SER A 283 1.36 -5.99 -25.58
CA SER A 283 2.01 -6.34 -26.85
C SER A 283 2.81 -5.17 -27.40
N LEU A 284 3.87 -5.46 -28.16
CA LEU A 284 4.59 -4.43 -28.92
C LEU A 284 3.74 -3.79 -30.03
N ASP A 285 2.64 -4.43 -30.45
CA ASP A 285 1.72 -3.90 -31.46
C ASP A 285 1.00 -2.62 -31.01
N GLU A 286 0.83 -2.40 -29.70
CA GLU A 286 0.16 -1.20 -29.18
C GLU A 286 1.08 0.04 -29.12
N LEU A 287 2.39 -0.15 -29.33
CA LEU A 287 3.40 0.92 -29.23
C LEU A 287 3.15 2.12 -30.15
N PRO A 288 2.80 1.95 -31.45
CA PRO A 288 2.58 3.09 -32.33
C PRO A 288 1.47 4.00 -31.83
N ASP A 289 0.29 3.44 -31.53
CA ASP A 289 -0.88 4.18 -31.07
C ASP A 289 -0.65 4.79 -29.68
N LEU A 290 -0.02 4.03 -28.77
CA LEU A 290 0.32 4.49 -27.42
C LEU A 290 1.24 5.72 -27.46
N LEU A 291 2.32 5.65 -28.25
CA LEU A 291 3.32 6.71 -28.30
C LEU A 291 2.87 7.89 -29.17
N GLU A 292 2.04 7.68 -30.20
CA GLU A 292 1.44 8.77 -30.97
C GLU A 292 0.55 9.66 -30.08
N ASN A 293 -0.30 9.03 -29.27
CA ASN A 293 -1.20 9.72 -28.33
C ASN A 293 -0.52 10.17 -27.02
N PHE A 294 0.74 9.79 -26.78
CA PHE A 294 1.45 10.19 -25.58
C PHE A 294 1.77 11.69 -25.60
N THR A 295 1.36 12.39 -24.54
CA THR A 295 1.55 13.84 -24.45
C THR A 295 2.88 14.20 -23.78
N LYS A 296 3.39 15.39 -24.09
CA LYS A 296 4.57 15.95 -23.40
C LYS A 296 4.34 16.07 -21.89
N ALA A 297 3.13 16.43 -21.47
CA ALA A 297 2.78 16.55 -20.06
C ALA A 297 2.89 15.21 -19.31
N ASN A 298 2.38 14.13 -19.91
CA ASN A 298 2.51 12.78 -19.34
C ASN A 298 3.99 12.37 -19.25
N TYR A 299 4.79 12.67 -20.27
CA TYR A 299 6.22 12.38 -20.25
C TYR A 299 6.98 13.19 -19.20
N ASP A 300 6.67 14.48 -19.04
CA ASP A 300 7.28 15.35 -18.03
C ASP A 300 6.96 14.84 -16.60
N LYS A 301 5.76 14.28 -16.37
CA LYS A 301 5.40 13.60 -15.11
C LYS A 301 6.29 12.37 -14.85
N LEU A 302 6.46 11.51 -15.86
CA LEU A 302 7.36 10.36 -15.75
C LEU A 302 8.80 10.80 -15.47
N LEU A 303 9.30 11.85 -16.13
CA LEU A 303 10.65 12.37 -15.89
C LEU A 303 10.84 12.86 -14.45
N LYS A 304 9.85 13.52 -13.86
CA LYS A 304 9.91 13.95 -12.45
C LYS A 304 10.09 12.75 -11.53
N ASN A 305 9.27 11.72 -11.72
CA ASN A 305 9.34 10.50 -10.91
C ASN A 305 10.66 9.74 -11.11
N VAL A 306 11.11 9.60 -12.36
CA VAL A 306 12.41 8.98 -12.69
C VAL A 306 13.57 9.76 -12.07
N ALA A 307 13.50 11.09 -12.03
CA ALA A 307 14.53 11.92 -11.41
C ALA A 307 14.60 11.72 -9.88
N GLU A 308 13.45 11.60 -9.22
CA GLU A 308 13.37 11.32 -7.78
C GLU A 308 13.85 9.91 -7.45
N PHE A 309 13.31 8.90 -8.15
CA PHE A 309 13.67 7.49 -7.97
C PHE A 309 15.14 7.21 -8.27
N ASN A 310 15.75 7.98 -9.18
CA ASN A 310 17.16 7.90 -9.50
C ASN A 310 18.09 8.08 -8.30
N LEU A 311 17.65 8.75 -7.24
CA LEU A 311 18.41 8.85 -6.01
C LEU A 311 18.73 7.46 -5.43
N LEU A 312 17.80 6.50 -5.54
CA LEU A 312 17.98 5.14 -5.08
C LEU A 312 19.04 4.41 -5.91
N ILE A 313 18.86 4.42 -7.24
CA ILE A 313 19.68 3.68 -8.20
C ILE A 313 21.12 4.21 -8.26
N LYS A 314 21.30 5.53 -8.34
CA LYS A 314 22.62 6.15 -8.55
C LYS A 314 23.51 6.16 -7.32
N ASN A 315 22.91 6.02 -6.13
CA ASN A 315 23.64 5.93 -4.87
C ASN A 315 23.78 4.50 -4.35
N GLY A 316 23.22 3.50 -5.04
CA GLY A 316 23.44 2.11 -4.69
C GLY A 316 22.53 1.57 -3.60
N TYR A 317 21.40 2.22 -3.30
CA TYR A 317 20.61 1.94 -2.09
C TYR A 317 20.03 0.52 -2.06
N PHE A 318 19.70 -0.08 -3.21
CA PHE A 318 19.19 -1.46 -3.25
C PHE A 318 20.26 -2.47 -2.81
N THR A 319 21.48 -2.33 -3.34
CA THR A 319 22.61 -3.15 -2.94
C THR A 319 23.01 -2.90 -1.50
N GLN A 320 23.00 -1.64 -1.03
CA GLN A 320 23.27 -1.32 0.38
C GLN A 320 22.29 -2.03 1.31
N LYS A 321 20.98 -1.95 1.02
CA LYS A 321 19.92 -2.64 1.76
C LYS A 321 20.19 -4.15 1.83
N VAL A 322 20.44 -4.79 0.69
CA VAL A 322 20.73 -6.22 0.58
C VAL A 322 21.96 -6.63 1.40
N LEU A 323 23.04 -5.85 1.33
CA LEU A 323 24.27 -6.13 2.07
C LEU A 323 24.05 -6.02 3.58
N VAL A 324 23.35 -4.98 4.04
CA VAL A 324 23.00 -4.78 5.45
C VAL A 324 22.14 -5.92 5.95
N GLU A 325 21.06 -6.25 5.23
CA GLU A 325 20.14 -7.31 5.64
C GLU A 325 20.82 -8.68 5.65
N THR A 326 21.70 -8.95 4.68
CA THR A 326 22.50 -10.19 4.65
C THR A 326 23.42 -10.29 5.86
N VAL A 327 24.17 -9.24 6.17
CA VAL A 327 25.07 -9.22 7.35
C VAL A 327 24.26 -9.43 8.63
N HIS A 328 23.11 -8.79 8.73
CA HIS A 328 22.20 -8.89 9.86
C HIS A 328 21.68 -10.32 10.06
N GLN A 329 21.05 -10.91 9.04
CA GLN A 329 20.51 -12.28 9.10
C GLN A 329 21.59 -13.35 9.33
N MET A 330 22.84 -13.08 8.92
CA MET A 330 23.98 -13.98 9.11
C MET A 330 24.63 -13.92 10.49
N ILE A 331 24.46 -12.82 11.23
CA ILE A 331 25.03 -12.65 12.57
C ILE A 331 24.02 -13.05 13.66
N ARG A 332 22.74 -12.78 13.41
CA ARG A 332 21.66 -13.05 14.35
C ARG A 332 21.50 -14.54 14.65
N LYS A 333 21.27 -14.84 15.93
CA LYS A 333 21.19 -16.20 16.49
C LYS A 333 19.76 -16.62 16.85
N ASP A 334 18.82 -15.68 16.82
CA ASP A 334 17.43 -15.75 17.24
C ASP A 334 16.47 -16.31 16.17
N GLY A 335 17.00 -17.01 15.14
CA GLY A 335 16.19 -17.69 14.13
C GLY A 335 15.70 -16.77 13.01
N GLN A 336 14.96 -17.33 12.04
CA GLN A 336 14.24 -16.53 11.04
C GLN A 336 13.33 -15.51 11.74
N LYS A 337 13.15 -14.34 11.11
CA LYS A 337 12.14 -13.33 11.48
C LYS A 337 10.90 -14.03 12.07
N SER A 338 10.50 -13.69 13.28
CA SER A 338 9.09 -13.83 13.61
C SER A 338 8.36 -12.94 12.62
N GLN A 339 7.64 -13.55 11.67
CA GLN A 339 6.66 -12.80 10.92
C GLN A 339 5.74 -12.14 11.97
N TYR A 340 5.62 -10.82 11.90
CA TYR A 340 4.75 -10.09 12.80
C TYR A 340 3.32 -10.49 12.48
N PHE A 341 2.63 -11.05 13.46
CA PHE A 341 1.21 -11.33 13.36
C PHE A 341 0.46 -10.46 14.39
N LYS A 342 -0.64 -9.84 13.95
CA LYS A 342 -1.57 -9.04 14.75
C LYS A 342 -2.12 -9.83 15.93
N GLY A 343 -2.32 -11.14 15.77
CA GLY A 343 -2.70 -12.05 16.85
C GLY A 343 -2.47 -13.52 16.51
N ARG A 344 -2.60 -14.39 17.51
CA ARG A 344 -2.49 -15.85 17.41
C ARG A 344 -3.86 -16.51 17.58
N LEU A 345 -4.25 -17.26 16.56
CA LEU A 345 -5.53 -17.95 16.47
C LEU A 345 -5.27 -19.45 16.55
N THR A 346 -5.89 -20.13 17.51
CA THR A 346 -5.61 -21.56 17.75
C THR A 346 -6.82 -22.44 17.49
N VAL A 347 -6.60 -23.55 16.80
CA VAL A 347 -7.58 -24.61 16.57
C VAL A 347 -7.01 -25.93 17.04
N PHE A 348 -7.74 -26.62 17.92
CA PHE A 348 -7.43 -28.00 18.30
C PHE A 348 -8.40 -28.95 17.61
N THR A 349 -7.89 -29.98 16.94
CA THR A 349 -8.73 -30.84 16.10
C THR A 349 -8.42 -32.33 16.24
N ASN A 350 -9.49 -33.13 16.25
CA ASN A 350 -9.46 -34.57 16.02
C ASN A 350 -9.82 -34.95 14.57
N SER A 351 -10.15 -33.96 13.75
CA SER A 351 -10.68 -34.12 12.40
C SER A 351 -9.80 -33.43 11.35
N GLN A 352 -9.78 -33.96 10.14
CA GLN A 352 -9.24 -33.27 8.97
C GLN A 352 -10.19 -32.20 8.40
N GLU A 353 -11.45 -32.20 8.86
CA GLU A 353 -12.46 -31.22 8.50
C GLU A 353 -12.49 -30.12 9.55
N ILE A 354 -12.10 -28.92 9.16
CA ILE A 354 -12.16 -27.68 9.95
C ILE A 354 -12.92 -26.68 9.08
N GLU A 355 -14.01 -26.12 9.61
CA GLU A 355 -14.90 -25.22 8.87
C GLU A 355 -14.16 -23.94 8.46
N ALA A 356 -14.20 -23.60 7.17
CA ALA A 356 -13.64 -22.38 6.57
C ALA A 356 -12.15 -22.08 6.85
N ILE A 357 -11.36 -23.03 7.36
CA ILE A 357 -9.97 -22.74 7.80
C ILE A 357 -9.08 -22.20 6.69
N GLU A 358 -9.19 -22.73 5.46
CA GLU A 358 -8.34 -22.29 4.35
C GLU A 358 -8.71 -20.87 3.91
N GLU A 359 -9.99 -20.55 3.87
CA GLU A 359 -10.49 -19.21 3.54
C GLU A 359 -10.09 -18.18 4.63
N LEU A 360 -10.18 -18.55 5.91
CA LEU A 360 -9.71 -17.72 7.02
C LEU A 360 -8.20 -17.46 6.95
N VAL A 361 -7.39 -18.50 6.70
CA VAL A 361 -5.93 -18.37 6.59
C VAL A 361 -5.55 -17.46 5.42
N GLN A 362 -6.28 -17.50 4.30
CA GLN A 362 -6.08 -16.62 3.15
C GLN A 362 -6.54 -15.18 3.40
N ASN A 363 -7.71 -15.00 4.02
CA ASN A 363 -8.31 -13.68 4.27
C ASN A 363 -7.64 -12.93 5.44
N MET A 364 -6.93 -13.64 6.32
CA MET A 364 -6.28 -13.07 7.50
C MET A 364 -4.75 -13.32 7.50
N PRO A 365 -4.00 -12.83 6.50
CA PRO A 365 -2.57 -13.07 6.35
C PRO A 365 -1.74 -12.51 7.52
N ASP A 366 -2.28 -11.50 8.21
CA ASP A 366 -1.67 -10.85 9.36
C ASP A 366 -1.87 -11.61 10.67
N TYR A 367 -2.57 -12.75 10.69
CA TYR A 367 -2.83 -13.53 11.90
C TYR A 367 -2.15 -14.90 11.85
N ALA A 368 -1.53 -15.31 12.95
CA ALA A 368 -0.85 -16.60 13.05
C ALA A 368 -1.86 -17.69 13.42
N PHE A 369 -2.11 -18.63 12.51
CA PHE A 369 -2.95 -19.80 12.76
C PHE A 369 -2.12 -20.95 13.32
N GLN A 370 -2.49 -21.44 14.50
CA GLN A 370 -1.87 -22.58 15.17
C GLN A 370 -2.86 -23.75 15.21
N ILE A 371 -2.63 -24.76 14.37
CA ILE A 371 -3.51 -25.92 14.29
C ILE A 371 -2.79 -27.11 14.89
N ALA A 372 -3.36 -27.71 15.92
CA ALA A 372 -2.75 -28.84 16.63
C ALA A 372 -3.70 -30.04 16.70
N ALA A 373 -3.14 -31.23 16.55
CA ALA A 373 -3.89 -32.49 16.59
C ALA A 373 -3.12 -33.54 17.40
N PRO A 374 -3.80 -34.38 18.22
CA PRO A 374 -3.14 -35.43 19.00
C PRO A 374 -2.64 -36.60 18.14
N THR A 375 -3.10 -36.66 16.88
CA THR A 375 -2.74 -37.68 15.90
C THR A 375 -1.94 -37.09 14.74
N ASN A 376 -1.42 -37.93 13.85
CA ASN A 376 -0.85 -37.46 12.59
C ASN A 376 -1.92 -36.74 11.76
N MET A 377 -1.52 -35.66 11.09
CA MET A 377 -2.41 -34.90 10.21
C MET A 377 -2.54 -35.53 8.82
N SER A 378 -3.72 -35.45 8.22
CA SER A 378 -3.94 -35.91 6.85
C SER A 378 -3.27 -34.98 5.83
N PRO A 379 -3.04 -35.43 4.57
CA PRO A 379 -2.51 -34.58 3.51
C PRO A 379 -3.31 -33.29 3.30
N LYS A 380 -4.63 -33.31 3.55
CA LYS A 380 -5.52 -32.14 3.47
C LYS A 380 -5.11 -31.04 4.45
N LEU A 381 -4.86 -31.39 5.72
CA LEU A 381 -4.38 -30.41 6.70
C LEU A 381 -2.93 -30.00 6.42
N LEU A 382 -2.06 -30.93 6.02
CA LEU A 382 -0.65 -30.64 5.74
C LEU A 382 -0.45 -29.64 4.58
N GLN A 383 -1.40 -29.53 3.66
CA GLN A 383 -1.39 -28.52 2.59
C GLN A 383 -1.42 -27.09 3.15
N LEU A 384 -2.04 -26.85 4.31
CA LEU A 384 -2.09 -25.52 4.93
C LEU A 384 -0.70 -24.96 5.27
N LYS A 385 0.33 -25.81 5.36
CA LYS A 385 1.73 -25.39 5.55
C LYS A 385 2.27 -24.53 4.40
N GLN A 386 1.58 -24.50 3.25
CA GLN A 386 1.92 -23.60 2.15
C GLN A 386 1.69 -22.11 2.50
N TYR A 387 0.82 -21.82 3.47
CA TYR A 387 0.55 -20.46 3.93
C TYR A 387 1.54 -20.05 5.02
N ALA A 388 2.23 -18.92 4.82
CA ALA A 388 3.28 -18.45 5.73
C ALA A 388 2.76 -18.15 7.16
N ASN A 389 1.48 -17.84 7.28
CA ASN A 389 0.77 -17.54 8.52
C ASN A 389 0.14 -18.77 9.20
N CYS A 390 0.41 -20.00 8.74
CA CYS A 390 -0.14 -21.23 9.32
C CYS A 390 0.95 -22.16 9.87
N SER A 391 0.84 -22.51 11.16
CA SER A 391 1.69 -23.49 11.86
C SER A 391 0.90 -24.74 12.21
N LEU A 392 1.43 -25.90 11.81
CA LEU A 392 0.79 -27.20 12.00
C LEU A 392 1.58 -28.05 13.01
N TYR A 393 0.87 -28.59 14.00
CA TYR A 393 1.43 -29.41 15.08
C TYR A 393 0.79 -30.81 15.09
N PRO A 394 1.28 -31.74 14.25
CA PRO A 394 0.83 -33.14 14.28
C PRO A 394 1.39 -33.87 15.50
N SER A 395 0.66 -34.85 16.02
CA SER A 395 1.06 -35.64 17.20
C SER A 395 1.37 -34.78 18.42
N ALA A 396 0.58 -33.72 18.63
CA ALA A 396 0.69 -32.82 19.76
C ALA A 396 0.36 -33.55 21.07
N ASP A 397 1.19 -33.35 22.10
CA ASP A 397 0.92 -33.82 23.45
C ASP A 397 0.24 -32.72 24.30
N GLN A 398 -0.19 -33.08 25.51
CA GLN A 398 -0.84 -32.15 26.42
C GLN A 398 0.04 -30.94 26.75
N SER A 399 1.36 -31.12 26.88
CA SER A 399 2.29 -30.02 27.17
C SER A 399 2.35 -29.00 26.04
N LEU A 400 2.22 -29.44 24.79
CA LEU A 400 2.10 -28.56 23.64
C LEU A 400 0.74 -27.85 23.62
N PHE A 401 -0.37 -28.53 23.95
CA PHE A 401 -1.68 -27.87 24.05
C PHE A 401 -1.69 -26.77 25.11
N ASP A 402 -1.18 -27.06 26.32
CA ASP A 402 -1.15 -26.08 27.41
C ASP A 402 -0.34 -24.83 26.99
N ARG A 403 0.82 -25.03 26.36
CA ARG A 403 1.66 -23.94 25.84
C ARG A 403 0.98 -23.15 24.72
N LEU A 404 0.31 -23.83 23.80
CA LEU A 404 -0.40 -23.15 22.72
C LEU A 404 -1.54 -22.30 23.28
N ILE A 405 -2.31 -22.80 24.27
CA ILE A 405 -3.35 -22.00 24.94
C ILE A 405 -2.73 -20.76 25.60
N GLU A 406 -1.62 -20.89 26.34
CA GLU A 406 -0.94 -19.74 26.97
C GLU A 406 -0.50 -18.66 25.97
N GLU A 407 -0.19 -19.07 24.75
CA GLU A 407 0.25 -18.21 23.66
C GLU A 407 -0.89 -17.69 22.77
N THR A 408 -2.12 -18.19 22.96
CA THR A 408 -3.27 -17.91 22.10
C THR A 408 -3.93 -16.57 22.45
N ASP A 409 -4.34 -15.83 21.43
CA ASP A 409 -5.15 -14.62 21.63
C ASP A 409 -6.65 -14.91 21.50
N ILE A 410 -7.06 -15.76 20.56
CA ILE A 410 -8.43 -16.21 20.34
C ILE A 410 -8.45 -17.71 20.01
N TYR A 411 -9.30 -18.48 20.68
CA TYR A 411 -9.55 -19.88 20.36
C TYR A 411 -10.70 -20.01 19.35
N LEU A 412 -10.47 -20.76 18.27
CA LEU A 412 -11.45 -20.99 17.22
C LEU A 412 -12.05 -22.41 17.34
N ASP A 413 -13.30 -22.48 17.77
CA ASP A 413 -14.08 -23.71 17.87
C ASP A 413 -14.76 -24.05 16.53
N ILE A 414 -13.92 -24.28 15.52
CA ILE A 414 -14.31 -24.50 14.12
C ILE A 414 -13.96 -25.90 13.61
N ASN A 415 -13.46 -26.78 14.47
CA ASN A 415 -13.21 -28.17 14.11
C ASN A 415 -14.52 -28.97 14.07
N TYR A 416 -14.64 -29.91 13.14
CA TYR A 416 -15.69 -30.93 13.21
C TYR A 416 -15.28 -32.09 14.14
N GLN A 417 -16.26 -32.91 14.53
CA GLN A 417 -16.16 -34.08 15.43
C GLN A 417 -16.22 -33.71 16.92
N GLU A 418 -15.61 -34.52 17.80
CA GLU A 418 -15.59 -34.24 19.23
C GLU A 418 -14.45 -33.26 19.56
N GLU A 419 -14.75 -32.30 20.43
CA GLU A 419 -13.75 -31.39 21.00
C GLU A 419 -12.62 -32.18 21.69
N ILE A 420 -11.43 -31.58 21.74
CA ILE A 420 -10.38 -32.12 22.61
C ILE A 420 -10.79 -31.84 24.06
N SER A 421 -11.06 -32.91 24.81
CA SER A 421 -11.58 -32.86 26.18
C SER A 421 -10.81 -31.87 27.07
N GLY A 422 -11.56 -30.93 27.67
CA GLY A 422 -11.02 -29.92 28.59
C GLY A 422 -10.48 -28.65 27.93
N THR A 423 -10.51 -28.53 26.60
CA THR A 423 -10.02 -27.35 25.89
C THR A 423 -10.87 -26.12 26.15
N ILE A 424 -12.20 -26.23 25.99
CA ILE A 424 -13.13 -25.10 26.18
C ILE A 424 -13.12 -24.64 27.64
N GLU A 425 -13.14 -25.56 28.60
CA GLU A 425 -13.02 -25.23 30.02
C GLU A 425 -11.70 -24.51 30.34
N SER A 426 -10.59 -24.92 29.72
CA SER A 426 -9.28 -24.28 29.90
C SER A 426 -9.26 -22.87 29.32
N CYS A 427 -9.85 -22.68 28.13
CA CYS A 427 -9.99 -21.35 27.51
C CYS A 427 -10.81 -20.41 28.39
N ILE A 428 -11.95 -20.88 28.91
CA ILE A 428 -12.81 -20.09 29.82
C ILE A 428 -12.08 -19.75 31.12
N ALA A 429 -11.34 -20.70 31.70
CA ALA A 429 -10.56 -20.48 32.92
C ALA A 429 -9.45 -19.43 32.75
N GLN A 430 -8.97 -19.23 31.52
CA GLN A 430 -7.97 -18.22 31.16
C GLN A 430 -8.58 -16.94 30.57
N GLU A 431 -9.91 -16.79 30.60
CA GLU A 431 -10.64 -15.66 30.01
C GLU A 431 -10.34 -15.47 28.50
N LEU A 432 -10.00 -16.56 27.80
CA LEU A 432 -9.68 -16.54 26.37
C LEU A 432 -10.96 -16.45 25.54
N PRO A 433 -11.09 -15.50 24.59
CA PRO A 433 -12.23 -15.44 23.70
C PRO A 433 -12.34 -16.71 22.84
N ILE A 434 -13.55 -17.27 22.78
CA ILE A 434 -13.89 -18.42 21.95
C ILE A 434 -14.87 -17.96 20.87
N LEU A 435 -14.53 -18.20 19.61
CA LEU A 435 -15.41 -17.96 18.46
C LEU A 435 -15.70 -19.28 17.73
N ALA A 436 -16.92 -19.44 17.21
CA ALA A 436 -17.36 -20.67 16.56
C ALA A 436 -18.32 -20.38 15.41
N PHE A 437 -18.54 -21.38 14.54
CA PHE A 437 -19.73 -21.42 13.69
C PHE A 437 -20.85 -22.20 14.39
N ASP A 438 -22.11 -21.89 14.07
CA ASP A 438 -23.28 -22.63 14.56
C ASP A 438 -23.21 -24.14 14.29
N SER A 439 -22.54 -24.53 13.20
CA SER A 439 -22.35 -25.91 12.77
C SER A 439 -21.21 -26.66 13.48
N THR A 440 -20.31 -25.96 14.17
CA THR A 440 -19.12 -26.55 14.83
C THR A 440 -19.06 -26.28 16.33
N CYS A 441 -19.86 -25.36 16.85
CA CYS A 441 -19.87 -25.00 18.27
C CYS A 441 -20.18 -26.20 19.18
N HIS A 442 -19.18 -26.71 19.91
CA HIS A 442 -19.32 -27.90 20.75
C HIS A 442 -20.08 -27.62 22.06
N ARG A 443 -19.91 -26.41 22.63
CA ARG A 443 -20.49 -26.01 23.93
C ARG A 443 -21.30 -24.72 23.86
N PRO A 444 -22.46 -24.72 23.16
CA PRO A 444 -23.32 -23.54 23.04
C PRO A 444 -23.95 -23.10 24.38
N ASP A 445 -23.83 -23.92 25.43
CA ASP A 445 -24.20 -23.59 26.81
C ASP A 445 -23.15 -22.71 27.52
N LEU A 446 -21.89 -22.75 27.07
CA LEU A 446 -20.77 -22.01 27.65
C LEU A 446 -20.30 -20.83 26.77
N ILE A 447 -20.57 -20.88 25.46
CA ILE A 447 -20.17 -19.85 24.51
C ILE A 447 -21.32 -18.85 24.31
N SER A 448 -21.01 -17.55 24.39
CA SER A 448 -21.99 -16.48 24.14
C SER A 448 -22.57 -16.59 22.72
N ARG A 449 -23.89 -16.43 22.57
CA ARG A 449 -24.54 -16.41 21.24
C ARG A 449 -23.96 -15.35 20.30
N ARG A 450 -23.36 -14.28 20.82
CA ARG A 450 -22.71 -13.23 20.01
C ARG A 450 -21.39 -13.69 19.38
N HIS A 451 -20.80 -14.77 19.89
CA HIS A 451 -19.53 -15.33 19.42
C HIS A 451 -19.73 -16.52 18.47
N ILE A 452 -20.98 -16.86 18.17
CA ILE A 452 -21.37 -17.96 17.30
C ILE A 452 -21.89 -17.34 15.99
N HIS A 453 -21.18 -17.60 14.89
CA HIS A 453 -21.50 -17.08 13.56
C HIS A 453 -22.29 -18.12 12.75
N SER A 454 -23.10 -17.66 11.80
CA SER A 454 -23.81 -18.56 10.89
C SER A 454 -22.82 -19.30 9.98
N LYS A 455 -23.10 -20.57 9.67
CA LYS A 455 -22.29 -21.34 8.73
C LYS A 455 -22.05 -20.57 7.42
N GLY A 456 -20.79 -20.42 7.03
CA GLY A 456 -20.37 -19.69 5.83
C GLY A 456 -20.19 -18.17 5.99
N ASP A 457 -20.48 -17.60 7.16
CA ASP A 457 -20.19 -16.18 7.46
C ASP A 457 -18.70 -15.99 7.86
N VAL A 458 -17.81 -16.33 6.93
CA VAL A 458 -16.35 -16.27 7.14
C VAL A 458 -15.89 -14.83 7.35
N GLN A 459 -16.46 -13.90 6.59
CA GLN A 459 -16.17 -12.48 6.71
C GLN A 459 -16.63 -11.93 8.07
N GLY A 460 -17.84 -12.29 8.53
CA GLY A 460 -18.33 -11.89 9.85
C GLY A 460 -17.47 -12.42 10.99
N LEU A 461 -16.99 -13.67 10.88
CA LEU A 461 -16.05 -14.24 11.83
C LEU A 461 -14.70 -13.51 11.83
N ALA A 462 -14.13 -13.24 10.64
CA ALA A 462 -12.88 -12.50 10.49
C ALA A 462 -12.96 -11.07 11.06
N SER A 463 -14.03 -10.32 10.75
CA SER A 463 -14.26 -8.99 11.31
C SER A 463 -14.43 -9.02 12.84
N HIS A 464 -15.01 -10.09 13.39
CA HIS A 464 -15.13 -10.24 14.83
C HIS A 464 -13.78 -10.57 15.49
N ILE A 465 -12.93 -11.38 14.85
CA ILE A 465 -11.54 -11.62 15.27
C ILE A 465 -10.79 -10.29 15.35
N ASP A 466 -10.82 -9.48 14.28
CA ASP A 466 -10.17 -8.17 14.25
C ASP A 466 -10.69 -7.25 15.36
N ARG A 467 -12.00 -7.23 15.58
CA ARG A 467 -12.61 -6.40 16.63
C ARG A 467 -12.15 -6.81 18.03
N LEU A 468 -12.15 -8.09 18.36
CA LEU A 468 -11.70 -8.58 19.68
C LEU A 468 -10.22 -8.26 19.92
N MET A 469 -9.41 -8.31 18.87
CA MET A 469 -8.00 -7.95 18.96
C MET A 469 -7.81 -6.44 19.20
N LYS A 470 -8.58 -5.60 18.49
CA LYS A 470 -8.65 -4.14 18.75
C LYS A 470 -9.17 -3.81 20.16
N GLU A 471 -10.11 -4.59 20.69
CA GLU A 471 -10.64 -4.42 22.06
C GLU A 471 -9.60 -4.82 23.12
N LYS A 472 -8.82 -5.90 22.89
CA LYS A 472 -7.72 -6.32 23.76
C LYS A 472 -6.60 -5.27 23.83
N GLU A 473 -6.35 -4.56 22.73
CA GLU A 473 -5.44 -3.40 22.67
C GLU A 473 -5.92 -2.22 23.55
N SER A 474 -7.22 -2.15 23.88
CA SER A 474 -7.87 -1.02 24.56
C SER A 474 -7.79 -1.02 26.10
N THR A 475 -6.93 -1.83 26.72
CA THR A 475 -6.82 -1.90 28.20
C THR A 475 -6.09 -0.73 28.87
N THR A 476 -5.60 0.25 28.09
CA THR A 476 -5.01 1.51 28.58
C THR A 476 -5.84 2.70 28.08
N SER A 477 -6.09 3.68 28.97
CA SER A 477 -7.04 4.78 28.71
C SER A 477 -6.48 5.94 27.88
N CYS A 478 -5.16 5.99 27.63
CA CYS A 478 -4.52 7.06 26.87
C CYS A 478 -3.61 6.45 25.80
N ARG A 479 -3.82 6.83 24.53
CA ARG A 479 -3.09 6.32 23.37
C ARG A 479 -2.11 7.36 22.85
N ALA A 480 -0.84 6.99 22.76
CA ALA A 480 0.23 7.76 22.14
C ALA A 480 0.58 7.17 20.77
N ALA A 481 0.55 7.99 19.72
CA ALA A 481 1.00 7.58 18.39
C ALA A 481 2.43 8.07 18.10
N ILE A 482 3.22 7.23 17.43
CA ILE A 482 4.53 7.55 16.87
C ILE A 482 4.56 7.03 15.42
N CYS A 483 4.84 7.90 14.46
CA CYS A 483 5.08 7.49 13.06
C CYS A 483 6.57 7.68 12.77
N THR A 484 7.28 6.62 12.37
CA THR A 484 8.74 6.64 12.24
C THR A 484 9.28 5.95 10.99
N ASN A 485 10.34 6.51 10.40
CA ASN A 485 11.16 5.87 9.36
C ASN A 485 12.46 5.27 9.95
N THR A 486 12.59 5.27 11.28
CA THR A 486 13.83 4.91 11.98
C THR A 486 13.55 4.12 13.26
N ASP A 487 14.51 3.30 13.68
CA ASP A 487 14.53 2.69 15.01
C ASP A 487 15.19 3.59 16.08
N GLN A 488 15.66 4.77 15.67
CA GLN A 488 16.21 5.80 16.55
C GLN A 488 15.09 6.74 17.01
N ILE A 489 14.47 6.38 18.12
CA ILE A 489 13.41 7.17 18.78
C ILE A 489 13.94 7.62 20.14
N GLU A 490 13.99 8.94 20.35
CA GLU A 490 14.67 9.56 21.50
C GLU A 490 13.94 9.26 22.81
N GLN A 491 14.66 8.74 23.81
CA GLN A 491 14.14 8.41 25.15
C GLN A 491 12.93 7.45 25.20
N LEU A 492 12.57 6.78 24.10
CA LEU A 492 11.33 6.00 24.00
C LEU A 492 11.17 4.94 25.11
N GLU A 493 12.20 4.16 25.40
CA GLU A 493 12.14 3.14 26.47
C GLU A 493 11.88 3.75 27.85
N THR A 494 12.47 4.92 28.13
CA THR A 494 12.24 5.66 29.39
C THR A 494 10.80 6.16 29.48
N LEU A 495 10.22 6.62 28.36
CA LEU A 495 8.82 7.02 28.29
C LEU A 495 7.87 5.82 28.49
N ILE A 496 8.13 4.70 27.81
CA ILE A 496 7.34 3.45 27.94
C ILE A 496 7.30 2.98 29.40
N VAL A 497 8.46 2.92 30.06
CA VAL A 497 8.56 2.49 31.46
C VAL A 497 8.01 3.54 32.43
N GLY A 498 8.20 4.82 32.12
CA GLY A 498 7.76 5.94 32.96
C GLY A 498 6.24 6.17 32.94
N CYS A 499 5.57 5.76 31.87
CA CYS A 499 4.15 5.99 31.62
C CYS A 499 3.39 4.68 31.34
N PRO A 500 3.28 3.75 32.31
CA PRO A 500 2.57 2.48 32.12
C PRO A 500 1.07 2.64 31.83
N GLU A 501 0.48 3.80 32.16
CA GLU A 501 -0.91 4.16 31.85
C GLU A 501 -1.15 4.58 30.38
N ILE A 502 -0.09 4.71 29.57
CA ILE A 502 -0.16 5.11 28.15
C ILE A 502 0.17 3.88 27.29
N SER A 503 -0.67 3.60 26.27
CA SER A 503 -0.32 2.70 25.17
C SER A 503 0.46 3.44 24.09
N PHE A 504 1.63 2.90 23.73
CA PHE A 504 2.49 3.45 22.70
C PHE A 504 2.28 2.67 21.40
N HIS A 505 1.59 3.29 20.45
CA HIS A 505 1.35 2.77 19.11
C HIS A 505 2.42 3.32 18.16
N ILE A 506 3.36 2.46 17.76
CA ILE A 506 4.51 2.83 16.95
C ILE A 506 4.32 2.27 15.55
N ALA A 507 4.24 3.11 14.53
CA ALA A 507 4.03 2.73 13.15
C ALA A 507 5.21 3.12 12.28
N ALA A 508 5.61 2.22 11.37
CA ALA A 508 6.67 2.47 10.41
C ALA A 508 6.26 1.99 9.01
N PRO A 509 6.50 2.75 7.94
CA PRO A 509 6.11 2.35 6.59
C PRO A 509 7.04 1.26 6.03
N THR A 510 8.14 0.98 6.72
CA THR A 510 9.08 -0.08 6.41
C THR A 510 9.02 -1.19 7.47
N LEU A 511 9.75 -2.28 7.22
CA LEU A 511 10.07 -3.22 8.29
C LEU A 511 10.73 -2.48 9.47
N MET A 512 10.38 -2.87 10.69
CA MET A 512 11.01 -2.37 11.91
C MET A 512 12.32 -3.10 12.22
N GLY A 513 13.31 -2.34 12.69
CA GLY A 513 14.54 -2.92 13.23
C GLY A 513 14.32 -3.58 14.60
N ASP A 514 15.27 -4.41 15.02
CA ASP A 514 15.16 -5.19 16.26
C ASP A 514 14.95 -4.34 17.49
N ARG A 515 15.56 -3.16 17.52
CA ARG A 515 15.42 -2.24 18.64
C ARG A 515 13.95 -1.85 18.89
N LEU A 516 13.13 -1.73 17.84
CA LEU A 516 11.70 -1.52 17.98
C LEU A 516 10.95 -2.83 18.23
N LEU A 517 11.29 -3.91 17.53
CA LEU A 517 10.64 -5.21 17.71
C LEU A 517 10.78 -5.76 19.14
N ASP A 518 11.93 -5.55 19.78
CA ASP A 518 12.20 -5.93 21.16
C ASP A 518 11.30 -5.19 22.16
N MET A 519 10.75 -4.02 21.78
CA MET A 519 9.80 -3.27 22.61
C MET A 519 8.44 -3.94 22.73
N LYS A 520 8.12 -4.96 21.91
CA LYS A 520 6.92 -5.80 22.10
C LYS A 520 6.91 -6.50 23.47
N SER A 521 8.06 -6.64 24.12
CA SER A 521 8.14 -7.17 25.49
C SER A 521 7.42 -6.31 26.53
N TYR A 522 7.17 -5.01 26.25
CA TYR A 522 6.38 -4.14 27.10
C TYR A 522 4.89 -4.29 26.80
N LYS A 523 4.08 -4.49 27.85
CA LYS A 523 2.63 -4.70 27.72
C LYS A 523 1.86 -3.49 27.16
N ASN A 524 2.44 -2.30 27.25
CA ASN A 524 1.86 -1.04 26.81
C ASN A 524 2.48 -0.55 25.48
N VAL A 525 3.02 -1.45 24.66
CA VAL A 525 3.58 -1.13 23.34
C VAL A 525 2.89 -1.96 22.26
N MET A 526 2.48 -1.30 21.19
CA MET A 526 1.92 -1.88 19.98
C MET A 526 2.77 -1.43 18.80
N LEU A 527 3.13 -2.37 17.92
CA LEU A 527 4.01 -2.13 16.79
C LEU A 527 3.28 -2.39 15.48
N TYR A 528 3.37 -1.47 14.54
CA TYR A 528 2.75 -1.56 13.21
C TYR A 528 3.85 -1.47 12.15
N PRO A 529 4.58 -2.58 11.88
CA PRO A 529 5.59 -2.61 10.83
C PRO A 529 4.93 -2.63 9.46
N GLN A 530 5.54 -1.96 8.48
CA GLN A 530 4.99 -1.78 7.13
C GLN A 530 3.60 -1.12 7.11
N ALA A 531 3.34 -0.24 8.07
CA ALA A 531 2.10 0.50 8.15
C ALA A 531 1.92 1.40 6.92
N GLY A 532 0.83 1.19 6.19
CA GLY A 532 0.43 2.05 5.09
C GLY A 532 -0.01 3.43 5.57
N SER A 533 -0.25 4.35 4.63
CA SER A 533 -0.76 5.69 4.95
C SER A 533 -2.10 5.66 5.70
N GLU A 534 -2.99 4.72 5.33
CA GLU A 534 -4.29 4.51 5.97
C GLU A 534 -4.15 4.11 7.44
N GLU A 535 -3.37 3.07 7.74
CA GLU A 535 -3.14 2.61 9.10
C GLU A 535 -2.50 3.71 9.98
N MET A 536 -1.57 4.50 9.45
CA MET A 536 -0.99 5.63 10.18
C MET A 536 -2.00 6.74 10.48
N ALA A 537 -2.86 7.09 9.52
CA ALA A 537 -3.89 8.09 9.73
C ALA A 537 -4.92 7.62 10.76
N ASP A 538 -5.33 6.35 10.71
CA ASP A 538 -6.23 5.76 11.69
C ASP A 538 -5.63 5.77 13.10
N LEU A 539 -4.33 5.45 13.22
CA LEU A 539 -3.60 5.53 14.48
C LEU A 539 -3.58 6.97 15.03
N LEU A 540 -3.35 7.97 14.19
CA LEU A 540 -3.39 9.38 14.60
C LEU A 540 -4.81 9.81 14.99
N ALA A 541 -5.83 9.42 14.23
CA ALA A 541 -7.23 9.76 14.48
C ALA A 541 -7.76 9.16 15.79
N GLY A 542 -7.29 7.96 16.14
CA GLY A 542 -7.62 7.27 17.40
C GLY A 542 -6.73 7.65 18.59
N ALA A 543 -5.62 8.38 18.38
CA ALA A 543 -4.68 8.75 19.43
C ALA A 543 -5.19 9.93 20.28
N ASP A 544 -4.62 10.07 21.48
CA ASP A 544 -4.84 11.21 22.39
C ASP A 544 -3.66 12.18 22.38
N LEU A 545 -2.47 11.70 22.06
CA LEU A 545 -1.26 12.49 21.93
C LEU A 545 -0.35 11.93 20.83
N TYR A 546 0.51 12.78 20.28
CA TYR A 546 1.53 12.41 19.31
C TYR A 546 2.92 12.71 19.84
N LEU A 547 3.84 11.78 19.67
CA LEU A 547 5.23 11.93 20.10
C LEU A 547 6.13 12.16 18.88
N ASP A 548 6.50 13.42 18.65
CA ASP A 548 7.44 13.80 17.60
C ASP A 548 8.89 13.72 18.11
N ILE A 549 9.33 12.50 18.42
CA ILE A 549 10.61 12.20 19.07
C ILE A 549 11.53 11.33 18.21
N ASN A 550 11.16 11.17 16.94
CA ASN A 550 11.94 10.41 15.97
C ASN A 550 13.16 11.21 15.54
N HIS A 551 14.28 10.52 15.32
CA HIS A 551 15.40 11.12 14.61
C HIS A 551 15.11 11.08 13.09
N PHE A 552 15.77 11.97 12.34
CA PHE A 552 15.70 12.08 10.87
C PHE A 552 14.48 12.83 10.32
N ALA A 553 13.84 12.30 9.28
CA ALA A 553 12.77 12.97 8.56
C ALA A 553 11.40 12.50 9.04
N GLU A 554 10.44 13.41 9.00
CA GLU A 554 9.04 13.15 9.29
C GLU A 554 8.48 12.07 8.35
N VAL A 555 7.58 11.24 8.87
CA VAL A 555 6.86 10.27 8.06
C VAL A 555 5.64 10.92 7.45
N GLY A 556 5.69 11.22 6.15
CA GLY A 556 4.59 11.88 5.46
C GLY A 556 4.33 13.27 6.05
N HIS A 557 3.10 13.48 6.55
CA HIS A 557 2.64 14.73 7.18
C HIS A 557 2.11 14.46 8.60
N SER A 558 2.75 13.56 9.35
CA SER A 558 2.25 13.08 10.64
C SER A 558 2.11 14.16 11.71
N VAL A 559 3.04 15.13 11.78
CA VAL A 559 3.01 16.23 12.76
C VAL A 559 1.90 17.22 12.42
N GLU A 560 1.81 17.63 11.15
CA GLU A 560 0.75 18.52 10.67
C GLU A 560 -0.64 17.88 10.86
N THR A 561 -0.75 16.58 10.59
CA THR A 561 -1.99 15.81 10.77
C THR A 561 -2.36 15.67 12.24
N ALA A 562 -1.40 15.36 13.12
CA ALA A 562 -1.62 15.32 14.56
C ALA A 562 -2.17 16.65 15.10
N HIS A 563 -1.58 17.77 14.68
CA HIS A 563 -2.04 19.10 15.04
C HIS A 563 -3.45 19.39 14.49
N ARG A 564 -3.71 19.00 13.24
CA ARG A 564 -5.04 19.14 12.63
C ARG A 564 -6.10 18.35 13.40
N LEU A 565 -5.78 17.16 13.88
CA LEU A 565 -6.66 16.31 14.69
C LEU A 565 -6.79 16.78 16.15
N GLY A 566 -6.07 17.84 16.54
CA GLY A 566 -6.10 18.41 17.88
C GLY A 566 -5.40 17.55 18.93
N LEU A 567 -4.38 16.78 18.52
CA LEU A 567 -3.55 16.01 19.44
C LEU A 567 -2.59 16.92 20.20
N GLU A 568 -2.31 16.59 21.46
CA GLU A 568 -1.19 17.17 22.20
C GLU A 568 0.12 16.59 21.64
N ILE A 569 1.03 17.45 21.17
CA ILE A 569 2.28 17.02 20.54
C ILE A 569 3.45 17.26 21.50
N PHE A 570 4.23 16.21 21.79
CA PHE A 570 5.43 16.29 22.62
C PHE A 570 6.68 15.98 21.81
N THR A 571 7.74 16.75 22.02
CA THR A 571 9.01 16.60 21.30
C THR A 571 10.21 17.02 22.14
N PHE A 572 11.42 16.70 21.66
CA PHE A 572 12.67 17.22 22.23
C PHE A 572 13.25 18.36 21.40
N ALA A 573 13.93 19.29 22.07
CA ALA A 573 14.66 20.37 21.42
C ALA A 573 15.66 19.82 20.38
N GLY A 574 15.51 20.26 19.14
CA GLY A 574 16.30 19.81 17.99
C GLY A 574 15.79 18.55 17.28
N LEU A 575 14.64 17.99 17.69
CA LEU A 575 13.95 16.89 16.99
C LEU A 575 12.59 17.28 16.41
N ALA A 576 12.02 18.42 16.80
CA ALA A 576 10.75 18.90 16.25
C ALA A 576 10.86 19.08 14.73
N HIS A 577 10.12 18.27 13.96
CA HIS A 577 10.15 18.33 12.49
C HIS A 577 9.47 19.60 11.97
N GLN A 578 8.43 20.06 12.66
CA GLN A 578 7.65 21.26 12.32
C GLN A 578 7.75 22.30 13.44
N ALA A 579 8.95 22.79 13.73
CA ALA A 579 9.22 23.65 14.89
C ALA A 579 8.41 24.97 14.94
N ASP A 580 7.90 25.43 13.80
CA ASP A 580 7.09 26.65 13.69
C ASP A 580 5.59 26.43 14.04
N LEU A 581 5.16 25.16 14.15
CA LEU A 581 3.78 24.81 14.47
C LEU A 581 3.51 25.04 15.96
N ALA A 582 2.52 25.90 16.26
CA ALA A 582 2.16 26.25 17.63
C ALA A 582 1.57 25.04 18.39
N GLY A 583 1.64 25.07 19.73
CA GLY A 583 1.00 24.07 20.59
C GLY A 583 1.84 22.82 20.89
N GLN A 584 3.09 22.75 20.44
CA GLN A 584 4.00 21.65 20.78
C GLN A 584 4.66 21.85 22.15
N HIS A 585 4.75 20.78 22.93
CA HIS A 585 5.49 20.73 24.19
C HIS A 585 6.94 20.29 23.94
N VAL A 586 7.87 21.24 23.98
CA VAL A 586 9.29 21.03 23.64
C VAL A 586 10.14 20.91 24.91
N TYR A 587 10.82 19.77 25.08
CA TYR A 587 11.69 19.49 26.22
C TYR A 587 13.16 19.45 25.83
N SER A 588 14.05 19.92 26.71
CA SER A 588 15.48 19.59 26.56
C SER A 588 15.72 18.12 26.90
N ARG A 589 16.76 17.49 26.33
CA ARG A 589 17.05 16.06 26.56
C ARG A 589 17.27 15.67 28.04
N ASN A 590 17.69 16.62 28.87
CA ASN A 590 17.87 16.43 30.32
C ASN A 590 16.57 16.61 31.13
N GLN A 591 15.44 16.94 30.48
CA GLN A 591 14.14 17.15 31.11
C GLN A 591 13.17 15.97 30.92
N ILE A 592 13.69 14.77 30.66
CA ILE A 592 12.89 13.55 30.46
C ILE A 592 11.93 13.28 31.64
N GLU A 593 12.38 13.49 32.88
CA GLU A 593 11.52 13.29 34.07
C GLU A 593 10.33 14.27 34.11
N ALA A 594 10.51 15.49 33.61
CA ALA A 594 9.43 16.47 33.50
C ALA A 594 8.43 16.08 32.40
N MET A 595 8.93 15.64 31.23
CA MET A 595 8.09 15.13 30.14
C MET A 595 7.26 13.92 30.60
N VAL A 596 7.87 12.98 31.32
CA VAL A 596 7.15 11.84 31.92
C VAL A 596 6.05 12.34 32.87
N ALA A 597 6.33 13.30 33.75
CA ALA A 597 5.31 13.84 34.66
C ALA A 597 4.13 14.46 33.91
N ASP A 598 4.39 15.26 32.88
CA ASP A 598 3.36 15.93 32.09
C ASP A 598 2.53 14.91 31.27
N LEU A 599 3.17 13.90 30.67
CA LEU A 599 2.49 12.82 29.96
C LEU A 599 1.55 12.03 30.89
N ARG A 600 1.99 11.74 32.12
CA ARG A 600 1.14 11.05 33.12
C ARG A 600 -0.05 11.90 33.57
N ASP A 601 0.16 13.21 33.71
CA ASP A 601 -0.94 14.12 34.04
C ASP A 601 -1.91 14.29 32.88
N LEU A 602 -1.43 14.28 31.63
CA LEU A 602 -2.27 14.20 30.44
C LEU A 602 -3.07 12.89 30.43
N ALA A 603 -2.45 11.75 30.65
CA ALA A 603 -3.13 10.45 30.70
C ALA A 603 -4.26 10.41 31.74
N LYS A 604 -4.08 11.03 32.91
CA LYS A 604 -5.14 11.17 33.92
C LYS A 604 -6.28 12.11 33.48
N LYS A 605 -5.98 13.16 32.72
CA LYS A 605 -7.00 14.06 32.15
C LYS A 605 -7.79 13.35 31.08
N VAL A 606 -7.10 12.67 30.15
CA VAL A 606 -7.69 11.84 29.11
C VAL A 606 -8.60 10.79 29.74
N ALA A 607 -8.14 10.02 30.73
CA ALA A 607 -8.95 9.02 31.41
C ALA A 607 -10.29 9.55 31.99
N LYS A 608 -10.34 10.83 32.39
CA LYS A 608 -11.59 11.48 32.86
C LYS A 608 -12.48 11.96 31.72
N GLN A 609 -11.90 12.34 30.59
CA GLN A 609 -12.59 12.84 29.41
C GLN A 609 -12.99 11.72 28.45
N ASP A 610 -12.29 10.59 28.49
CA ASP A 610 -12.42 9.50 27.53
C ASP A 610 -13.83 8.91 27.55
N GLU A 611 -14.45 8.75 28.73
CA GLU A 611 -15.85 8.33 28.84
C GLU A 611 -16.81 9.31 28.14
N GLN A 612 -16.53 10.61 28.17
CA GLN A 612 -17.33 11.65 27.50
C GLN A 612 -17.07 11.68 25.99
N LEU A 613 -15.81 11.57 25.54
CA LEU A 613 -15.44 11.60 24.12
C LEU A 613 -15.84 10.32 23.38
N SER A 614 -15.69 9.16 24.03
CA SER A 614 -16.08 7.85 23.48
C SER A 614 -17.60 7.65 23.48
N SER A 615 -18.35 8.38 24.30
CA SER A 615 -19.82 8.41 24.25
C SER A 615 -20.39 9.58 23.43
N PHE A 616 -19.56 10.33 22.72
CA PHE A 616 -19.99 11.49 21.92
C PHE A 616 -21.12 11.15 20.95
N GLN A 617 -22.20 11.91 21.04
CA GLN A 617 -23.39 11.82 20.20
C GLN A 617 -23.84 13.26 19.86
N PRO A 618 -23.52 13.79 18.68
CA PRO A 618 -24.00 15.10 18.25
C PRO A 618 -25.49 15.06 17.96
N HIS A 619 -26.18 16.18 18.15
CA HIS A 619 -27.55 16.31 17.70
C HIS A 619 -27.58 16.53 16.18
N ILE A 620 -28.02 15.52 15.45
CA ILE A 620 -28.18 15.56 14.00
C ILE A 620 -29.68 15.56 13.70
N LEU A 621 -30.13 16.54 12.91
CA LEU A 621 -31.51 16.57 12.42
C LEU A 621 -31.76 15.35 11.53
N SER A 622 -32.98 14.79 11.55
CA SER A 622 -33.35 13.76 10.57
C SER A 622 -33.33 14.32 9.13
N ILE A 623 -33.39 13.45 8.12
CA ILE A 623 -33.51 13.87 6.71
C ILE A 623 -34.72 14.80 6.54
N ASP A 624 -35.86 14.48 7.15
CA ASP A 624 -37.05 15.32 7.09
C ASP A 624 -36.83 16.71 7.69
N GLU A 625 -36.33 16.75 8.93
CA GLU A 625 -36.13 18.00 9.66
C GLU A 625 -35.08 18.88 8.97
N SER A 626 -34.06 18.27 8.38
CA SER A 626 -33.05 18.97 7.58
C SER A 626 -33.67 19.61 6.33
N LEU A 627 -34.47 18.85 5.58
CA LEU A 627 -35.14 19.36 4.38
C LEU A 627 -36.18 20.44 4.72
N ASP A 628 -36.95 20.25 5.79
CA ASP A 628 -37.92 21.26 6.28
C ASP A 628 -37.21 22.55 6.70
N TYR A 629 -36.05 22.44 7.35
CA TYR A 629 -35.24 23.60 7.72
C TYR A 629 -34.69 24.33 6.48
N ILE A 630 -34.19 23.58 5.50
CA ILE A 630 -33.64 24.13 4.24
C ILE A 630 -34.73 24.86 3.46
N GLU A 631 -35.93 24.28 3.35
CA GLU A 631 -37.06 24.91 2.67
C GLU A 631 -37.52 26.19 3.37
N ALA A 632 -37.58 26.19 4.71
CA ALA A 632 -38.09 27.30 5.49
C ALA A 632 -37.13 28.52 5.55
N HIS A 633 -35.82 28.29 5.63
CA HIS A 633 -34.83 29.35 5.87
C HIS A 633 -33.90 29.61 4.67
N GLN A 634 -33.88 28.71 3.69
CA GLN A 634 -33.02 28.78 2.51
C GLN A 634 -31.51 28.94 2.80
N PRO A 635 -30.93 28.25 3.80
CA PRO A 635 -29.50 28.28 4.04
C PRO A 635 -28.73 27.65 2.88
N SER A 636 -27.47 28.03 2.73
CA SER A 636 -26.50 27.23 2.00
C SER A 636 -26.07 26.00 2.81
N VAL A 637 -25.64 24.94 2.13
CA VAL A 637 -25.47 23.61 2.72
C VAL A 637 -24.11 23.02 2.37
N ALA A 638 -23.31 22.67 3.38
CA ALA A 638 -22.12 21.84 3.23
C ALA A 638 -22.26 20.55 4.06
N ARG A 639 -21.99 19.41 3.45
CA ARG A 639 -22.20 18.09 4.08
C ARG A 639 -20.89 17.37 4.33
N PHE A 640 -20.76 16.67 5.44
CA PHE A 640 -19.56 15.91 5.76
C PHE A 640 -19.90 14.42 5.86
N GLY A 641 -19.22 13.62 5.05
CA GLY A 641 -19.23 12.16 5.10
C GLY A 641 -17.93 11.57 5.62
N ASP A 642 -17.75 10.28 5.38
CA ASP A 642 -16.54 9.51 5.71
C ASP A 642 -15.33 10.02 4.92
N GLY A 643 -15.50 10.34 3.64
CA GLY A 643 -14.41 10.83 2.79
C GLY A 643 -13.83 12.17 3.23
N GLU A 644 -14.66 13.11 3.72
CA GLU A 644 -14.16 14.37 4.27
C GLU A 644 -13.38 14.16 5.58
N MET A 645 -13.84 13.23 6.44
CA MET A 645 -13.12 12.88 7.67
C MET A 645 -11.76 12.20 7.37
N ALA A 646 -11.71 11.36 6.34
CA ALA A 646 -10.47 10.74 5.87
C ALA A 646 -9.45 11.81 5.40
N ILE A 647 -9.90 12.80 4.63
CA ILE A 647 -9.02 13.91 4.18
C ILE A 647 -8.52 14.76 5.34
N ILE A 648 -9.40 15.11 6.29
CA ILE A 648 -8.99 15.81 7.51
C ILE A 648 -7.89 15.01 8.24
N SER A 649 -8.02 13.69 8.26
CA SER A 649 -7.07 12.76 8.89
C SER A 649 -5.81 12.47 8.08
N GLY A 650 -5.59 13.12 6.94
CA GLY A 650 -4.36 12.98 6.15
C GLY A 650 -4.45 12.02 4.96
N LEU A 651 -5.64 11.48 4.65
CA LEU A 651 -5.81 10.47 3.60
C LEU A 651 -6.28 11.05 2.28
N SER A 652 -5.88 10.36 1.20
CA SER A 652 -6.49 10.54 -0.11
C SER A 652 -7.74 9.67 -0.23
N ILE A 653 -8.74 10.14 -0.97
CA ILE A 653 -9.91 9.35 -1.37
C ILE A 653 -9.93 9.17 -2.89
N HIS A 654 -10.75 8.25 -3.40
CA HIS A 654 -10.74 7.82 -4.80
C HIS A 654 -10.73 8.96 -5.85
N TYR A 655 -11.49 10.02 -5.61
CA TYR A 655 -11.64 11.15 -6.53
C TYR A 655 -10.97 12.44 -6.03
N GLN A 656 -10.25 12.42 -4.91
CA GLN A 656 -9.56 13.59 -4.39
C GLN A 656 -8.30 13.16 -3.62
N HIS A 657 -7.13 13.49 -4.17
CA HIS A 657 -5.87 13.37 -3.46
C HIS A 657 -5.86 14.30 -2.25
N TYR A 658 -5.16 13.86 -1.22
CA TYR A 658 -4.88 14.66 -0.04
C TYR A 658 -4.19 15.96 -0.44
N ASP A 659 -4.69 17.06 0.13
CA ASP A 659 -4.09 18.38 0.07
C ASP A 659 -4.25 19.01 1.46
N ALA A 660 -3.15 19.50 2.05
CA ALA A 660 -3.16 20.03 3.40
C ALA A 660 -4.08 21.25 3.56
N LYS A 661 -4.17 22.12 2.54
CA LYS A 661 -5.06 23.28 2.56
C LYS A 661 -6.51 22.84 2.49
N LEU A 662 -6.83 21.86 1.65
CA LEU A 662 -8.17 21.29 1.62
C LEU A 662 -8.56 20.73 3.00
N ALA A 663 -7.68 19.94 3.61
CA ALA A 663 -7.93 19.36 4.93
C ALA A 663 -8.17 20.43 6.00
N ASP A 664 -7.38 21.51 6.01
CA ASP A 664 -7.56 22.62 6.95
C ASP A 664 -8.88 23.37 6.73
N ARG A 665 -9.27 23.59 5.47
CA ARG A 665 -10.55 24.21 5.11
C ARG A 665 -11.73 23.34 5.50
N LEU A 666 -11.67 22.03 5.26
CA LEU A 666 -12.71 21.09 5.69
C LEU A 666 -12.84 21.08 7.23
N LYS A 667 -11.73 21.06 7.96
CA LYS A 667 -11.73 21.16 9.43
C LYS A 667 -12.37 22.46 9.90
N GLU A 668 -12.02 23.59 9.29
CA GLU A 668 -12.59 24.90 9.63
C GLU A 668 -14.12 24.88 9.51
N ILE A 669 -14.63 24.40 8.36
CA ILE A 669 -16.06 24.36 8.07
C ILE A 669 -16.79 23.41 9.04
N LEU A 670 -16.23 22.21 9.26
CA LEU A 670 -16.81 21.21 10.17
C LEU A 670 -16.99 21.73 11.61
N GLY A 671 -16.06 22.57 12.06
CA GLY A 671 -16.08 23.19 13.40
C GLY A 671 -17.04 24.36 13.55
N ARG A 672 -17.75 24.79 12.50
CA ARG A 672 -18.70 25.92 12.58
C ARG A 672 -20.07 25.50 13.09
N THR A 673 -20.75 26.45 13.72
CA THR A 673 -22.15 26.32 14.15
C THR A 673 -23.11 26.62 12.99
N SER A 674 -24.04 25.70 12.75
CA SER A 674 -25.15 25.88 11.81
C SER A 674 -26.06 27.06 12.22
N ASN A 675 -26.56 27.81 11.23
CA ASN A 675 -27.47 28.95 11.41
C ASN A 675 -28.39 29.11 10.18
N GLU A 676 -29.16 30.20 10.13
CA GLU A 676 -30.15 30.46 9.07
C GLU A 676 -29.53 30.70 7.68
N ASP A 677 -28.26 31.13 7.60
CA ASP A 677 -27.59 31.42 6.32
C ASP A 677 -26.77 30.22 5.81
N PHE A 678 -26.23 29.40 6.72
CA PHE A 678 -25.36 28.27 6.39
C PHE A 678 -25.50 27.13 7.39
N ILE A 679 -25.74 25.92 6.88
CA ILE A 679 -25.81 24.70 7.68
C ILE A 679 -24.65 23.77 7.36
N VAL A 680 -24.08 23.20 8.42
CA VAL A 680 -23.12 22.10 8.36
C VAL A 680 -23.88 20.81 8.61
N CYS A 681 -23.72 19.82 7.74
CA CYS A 681 -24.35 18.51 7.90
C CYS A 681 -23.34 17.43 8.27
N LEU A 682 -23.79 16.48 9.10
CA LEU A 682 -23.04 15.30 9.52
C LEU A 682 -23.78 14.01 9.14
N ALA A 683 -23.02 12.93 8.96
CA ALA A 683 -23.58 11.59 8.80
C ALA A 683 -24.37 11.18 10.05
N ASP A 684 -25.63 10.77 9.89
CA ASP A 684 -26.50 10.38 10.99
C ASP A 684 -26.28 8.92 11.39
N ILE A 685 -25.12 8.67 11.99
CA ILE A 685 -24.57 7.33 12.31
C ILE A 685 -24.22 7.16 13.79
N PHE A 686 -24.47 8.19 14.60
CA PHE A 686 -24.18 8.20 16.04
C PHE A 686 -25.34 7.63 16.88
N THR A 687 -26.55 7.59 16.32
CA THR A 687 -27.76 7.05 16.95
C THR A 687 -28.61 6.28 15.92
N GLY A 688 -29.59 5.47 16.36
CA GLY A 688 -30.64 4.97 15.46
C GLY A 688 -30.23 3.89 14.44
N CYS A 689 -29.20 3.09 14.76
CA CYS A 689 -28.55 2.13 13.86
C CYS A 689 -29.45 1.14 13.10
N ASP A 690 -30.63 0.81 13.63
CA ASP A 690 -31.53 -0.20 13.07
C ASP A 690 -32.22 0.24 11.77
N CYS A 691 -32.12 1.53 11.39
CA CYS A 691 -32.72 2.05 10.16
C CYS A 691 -31.88 1.76 8.90
N TYR A 692 -30.61 1.35 9.06
CA TYR A 692 -29.68 1.10 7.95
C TYR A 692 -29.37 -0.39 7.74
N GLN A 693 -29.01 -0.75 6.51
CA GLN A 693 -28.62 -2.12 6.18
C GLN A 693 -27.35 -2.54 6.97
N LYS A 694 -27.26 -3.83 7.33
CA LYS A 694 -26.17 -4.36 8.17
C LYS A 694 -24.76 -3.99 7.67
N HIS A 695 -24.49 -4.13 6.38
CA HIS A 695 -23.17 -3.83 5.82
C HIS A 695 -22.81 -2.34 5.94
N PHE A 696 -23.78 -1.44 5.79
CA PHE A 696 -23.57 0.01 5.97
C PHE A 696 -23.33 0.33 7.44
N TYR A 697 -24.08 -0.31 8.33
CA TYR A 697 -23.89 -0.19 9.76
C TYR A 697 -22.50 -0.66 10.20
N ASP A 698 -22.08 -1.84 9.76
CA ASP A 698 -20.78 -2.43 10.11
C ASP A 698 -19.64 -1.50 9.66
N PHE A 699 -19.70 -0.96 8.45
CA PHE A 699 -18.76 0.06 7.95
C PHE A 699 -18.66 1.29 8.86
N TRP A 700 -19.80 1.87 9.25
CA TRP A 700 -19.80 3.07 10.09
C TRP A 700 -19.42 2.79 11.54
N GLN A 701 -19.64 1.58 12.07
CA GLN A 701 -19.12 1.18 13.37
C GLN A 701 -17.60 1.09 13.36
N ASP A 702 -17.03 0.50 12.31
CA ASP A 702 -15.58 0.46 12.14
C ASP A 702 -15.01 1.87 12.00
N ASN A 703 -15.64 2.73 11.19
CA ASN A 703 -15.28 4.14 11.06
C ASN A 703 -15.34 4.87 12.42
N LEU A 704 -16.44 4.73 13.17
CA LEU A 704 -16.58 5.36 14.49
C LEU A 704 -15.59 4.82 15.52
N SER A 705 -15.19 3.55 15.44
CA SER A 705 -14.18 3.00 16.35
C SER A 705 -12.84 3.72 16.24
N ILE A 706 -12.56 4.30 15.07
CA ILE A 706 -11.35 5.08 14.76
C ILE A 706 -11.61 6.57 15.02
N TYR A 707 -12.63 7.13 14.38
CA TYR A 707 -12.79 8.58 14.25
C TYR A 707 -13.66 9.23 15.33
N ARG A 708 -14.34 8.48 16.22
CA ARG A 708 -15.28 9.08 17.19
C ARG A 708 -14.64 10.15 18.08
N LYS A 709 -13.40 9.93 18.56
CA LYS A 709 -12.66 10.95 19.32
C LYS A 709 -12.39 12.20 18.49
N THR A 710 -12.05 12.01 17.22
CA THR A 710 -11.83 13.11 16.28
C THR A 710 -13.12 13.89 16.03
N TYR A 711 -14.25 13.21 15.79
CA TYR A 711 -15.57 13.85 15.72
C TYR A 711 -15.86 14.66 17.00
N ALA A 712 -15.62 14.10 18.19
CA ALA A 712 -15.86 14.79 19.45
C ALA A 712 -14.99 16.04 19.67
N ARG A 713 -13.76 16.06 19.13
CA ARG A 713 -12.87 17.23 19.19
C ARG A 713 -13.25 18.31 18.18
N LEU A 714 -13.68 17.91 16.99
CA LEU A 714 -13.91 18.82 15.87
C LEU A 714 -15.37 19.33 15.81
N CYS A 715 -16.33 18.53 16.23
CA CYS A 715 -17.76 18.83 16.10
C CYS A 715 -18.31 19.43 17.39
N THR A 716 -18.26 20.77 17.50
CA THR A 716 -18.66 21.49 18.72
C THR A 716 -19.98 22.24 18.61
N ALA A 717 -20.69 22.16 17.48
CA ALA A 717 -21.96 22.85 17.29
C ALA A 717 -23.11 22.20 18.08
N GLU A 718 -24.13 23.00 18.43
CA GLU A 718 -25.31 22.50 19.15
C GLU A 718 -26.14 21.52 18.31
N TRP A 719 -26.16 21.71 16.98
CA TRP A 719 -26.90 20.87 16.04
C TRP A 719 -26.27 20.89 14.65
N TYR A 720 -26.50 19.80 13.91
CA TYR A 720 -26.05 19.60 12.54
C TYR A 720 -27.21 19.15 11.66
N GLY A 721 -27.20 19.52 10.37
CA GLY A 721 -28.09 18.92 9.38
C GLY A 721 -27.68 17.48 9.04
N ASN A 722 -28.52 16.77 8.28
CA ASN A 722 -28.25 15.39 7.89
C ASN A 722 -27.48 15.29 6.58
N SER A 723 -26.26 14.74 6.58
CA SER A 723 -25.50 14.54 5.33
C SER A 723 -26.19 13.59 4.36
N PHE A 724 -27.09 12.73 4.85
CA PHE A 724 -27.86 11.78 4.05
C PHE A 724 -29.09 12.40 3.37
N ILE A 725 -29.27 13.72 3.39
CA ILE A 725 -30.18 14.37 2.42
C ILE A 725 -29.79 14.05 0.96
N SER A 726 -28.51 13.73 0.70
CA SER A 726 -28.03 13.22 -0.59
C SER A 726 -28.07 11.69 -0.73
N ARG A 727 -28.38 10.96 0.35
CA ARG A 727 -28.37 9.49 0.45
C ARG A 727 -29.71 8.91 0.95
N PRO A 728 -30.87 9.31 0.39
CA PRO A 728 -32.17 9.03 1.02
C PRO A 728 -32.78 7.66 0.68
N TYR A 729 -32.04 6.70 0.09
CA TYR A 729 -32.64 5.45 -0.41
C TYR A 729 -31.83 4.16 -0.16
N SER A 730 -30.65 4.01 -0.77
CA SER A 730 -30.03 2.68 -0.96
C SER A 730 -29.76 1.98 0.35
N ASP A 731 -29.23 2.71 1.32
CA ASP A 731 -28.71 2.17 2.58
C ASP A 731 -29.79 2.04 3.66
N LEU A 732 -31.03 2.45 3.40
CA LEU A 732 -32.17 2.28 4.31
C LEU A 732 -32.71 0.84 4.28
N VAL A 733 -33.07 0.32 5.46
CA VAL A 733 -33.86 -0.92 5.59
C VAL A 733 -35.30 -0.66 5.14
N ASP A 734 -35.94 0.36 5.72
CA ASP A 734 -37.28 0.81 5.32
C ASP A 734 -37.17 1.92 4.28
N LYS A 735 -37.41 1.58 3.01
CA LYS A 735 -37.34 2.50 1.86
C LYS A 735 -38.65 3.26 1.60
N ARG A 736 -39.72 3.03 2.37
CA ARG A 736 -41.01 3.73 2.18
C ARG A 736 -40.91 5.25 2.31
N PRO A 737 -40.10 5.83 3.23
CA PRO A 737 -39.97 7.28 3.35
C PRO A 737 -39.29 7.97 2.16
N SER A 738 -38.50 7.24 1.36
CA SER A 738 -37.66 7.80 0.30
C SER A 738 -38.43 8.60 -0.75
N ALA A 739 -39.64 8.15 -1.12
CA ALA A 739 -40.47 8.89 -2.07
C ALA A 739 -40.76 10.33 -1.60
N ARG A 740 -41.10 10.48 -0.32
CA ARG A 740 -41.32 11.80 0.31
C ARG A 740 -40.02 12.60 0.42
N TYR A 741 -38.88 11.96 0.68
CA TYR A 741 -37.58 12.65 0.71
C TYR A 741 -37.25 13.26 -0.65
N PHE A 742 -37.44 12.51 -1.74
CA PHE A 742 -37.25 13.04 -3.09
C PHE A 742 -38.27 14.11 -3.46
N GLU A 743 -39.53 14.03 -3.02
CA GLU A 743 -40.51 15.11 -3.22
C GLU A 743 -40.08 16.41 -2.53
N LYS A 744 -39.63 16.34 -1.27
CA LYS A 744 -39.12 17.50 -0.53
C LYS A 744 -37.86 18.10 -1.18
N LEU A 745 -36.93 17.25 -1.62
CA LEU A 745 -35.76 17.69 -2.37
C LEU A 745 -36.16 18.42 -3.66
N LYS A 746 -37.09 17.86 -4.44
CA LYS A 746 -37.60 18.49 -5.67
C LYS A 746 -38.26 19.84 -5.44
N ALA A 747 -38.92 20.03 -4.30
CA ALA A 747 -39.52 21.30 -3.94
C ALA A 747 -38.46 22.44 -3.81
N LEU A 748 -37.22 22.12 -3.42
CA LEU A 748 -36.15 23.12 -3.24
C LEU A 748 -35.77 23.85 -4.54
N TRP A 749 -35.96 23.21 -5.69
CA TRP A 749 -35.66 23.75 -7.02
C TRP A 749 -36.89 23.99 -7.90
N GLN A 750 -38.10 23.78 -7.36
CA GLN A 750 -39.34 23.98 -8.12
C GLN A 750 -39.48 25.44 -8.57
N ASP A 751 -39.67 25.64 -9.88
CA ASP A 751 -39.78 26.94 -10.54
C ASP A 751 -38.58 27.89 -10.35
N ARG A 752 -37.40 27.35 -9.99
CA ARG A 752 -36.15 28.10 -9.86
C ARG A 752 -35.23 27.92 -11.05
N ASP A 753 -34.45 28.96 -11.35
CA ASP A 753 -33.32 28.87 -12.27
C ASP A 753 -32.15 28.17 -11.54
N LEU A 754 -31.54 27.17 -12.17
CA LEU A 754 -30.47 26.34 -11.58
C LEU A 754 -29.13 26.57 -12.27
N LEU A 755 -28.08 26.64 -11.46
CA LEU A 755 -26.69 26.47 -11.89
C LEU A 755 -26.11 25.22 -11.22
N ILE A 756 -25.95 24.14 -11.99
CA ILE A 756 -25.37 22.90 -11.51
C ILE A 756 -23.85 22.93 -11.75
N VAL A 757 -23.08 22.67 -10.71
CA VAL A 757 -21.61 22.55 -10.77
C VAL A 757 -21.23 21.13 -10.39
N GLU A 758 -20.74 20.38 -11.36
CA GLU A 758 -20.54 18.94 -11.20
C GLU A 758 -19.34 18.42 -12.00
N GLY A 759 -18.85 17.24 -11.63
CA GLY A 759 -17.77 16.58 -12.37
C GLY A 759 -18.21 16.14 -13.77
N LYS A 760 -17.26 16.03 -14.69
CA LYS A 760 -17.45 15.58 -16.09
C LYS A 760 -18.38 14.37 -16.26
N TYR A 761 -18.29 13.40 -15.34
CA TYR A 761 -19.06 12.16 -15.40
C TYR A 761 -20.28 12.12 -14.48
N SER A 762 -20.51 13.14 -13.64
CA SER A 762 -21.66 13.18 -12.71
C SER A 762 -22.99 13.13 -13.46
N ARG A 763 -23.17 14.01 -14.46
CA ARG A 763 -24.35 14.04 -15.35
C ARG A 763 -25.67 13.98 -14.59
N SER A 764 -25.78 14.74 -13.50
CA SER A 764 -26.90 14.66 -12.58
C SER A 764 -28.20 15.08 -13.27
N GLY A 765 -29.24 14.28 -13.10
CA GLY A 765 -30.55 14.45 -13.74
C GLY A 765 -30.62 14.01 -15.20
N VAL A 766 -29.50 13.63 -15.84
CA VAL A 766 -29.51 13.23 -17.26
C VAL A 766 -30.15 11.86 -17.39
N GLY A 767 -31.21 11.75 -18.20
CA GLY A 767 -31.92 10.48 -18.41
C GLY A 767 -32.95 10.13 -17.33
N ASN A 768 -33.17 11.00 -16.33
CA ASN A 768 -34.22 10.86 -15.33
C ASN A 768 -34.94 12.21 -15.11
N ASP A 769 -35.92 12.25 -14.18
CA ASP A 769 -36.75 13.44 -13.93
C ASP A 769 -36.43 14.14 -12.60
N LEU A 770 -35.20 14.01 -12.08
CA LEU A 770 -34.80 14.60 -10.79
C LEU A 770 -35.00 16.13 -10.77
N PHE A 771 -34.53 16.82 -11.81
CA PHE A 771 -34.64 18.28 -11.94
C PHE A 771 -35.86 18.74 -12.74
N LYS A 772 -36.80 17.83 -13.03
CA LYS A 772 -38.07 18.20 -13.67
C LYS A 772 -38.86 19.10 -12.72
N GLY A 773 -39.24 20.28 -13.20
CA GLY A 773 -39.88 21.33 -12.40
C GLY A 773 -39.00 22.55 -12.16
N ALA A 774 -37.69 22.44 -12.41
CA ALA A 774 -36.82 23.62 -12.52
C ALA A 774 -37.25 24.51 -13.69
N LYS A 775 -37.09 25.82 -13.54
CA LYS A 775 -37.43 26.82 -14.57
C LYS A 775 -36.41 26.86 -15.70
N SER A 776 -35.12 26.74 -15.37
CA SER A 776 -34.03 26.57 -16.33
C SER A 776 -32.86 25.84 -15.66
N ILE A 777 -32.02 25.17 -16.47
CA ILE A 777 -30.82 24.49 -16.00
C ILE A 777 -29.64 24.97 -16.82
N ARG A 778 -28.57 25.36 -16.14
CA ARG A 778 -27.25 25.65 -16.71
C ARG A 778 -26.18 24.90 -15.94
N ARG A 779 -25.07 24.55 -16.59
CA ARG A 779 -24.03 23.70 -16.01
C ARG A 779 -22.63 24.27 -16.19
N VAL A 780 -21.86 24.25 -15.11
CA VAL A 780 -20.39 24.37 -15.11
C VAL A 780 -19.82 22.99 -14.87
N ILE A 781 -19.12 22.46 -15.86
CA ILE A 781 -18.51 21.13 -15.77
C ILE A 781 -17.09 21.26 -15.23
N ALA A 782 -16.82 20.62 -14.10
CA ALA A 782 -15.54 20.63 -13.42
C ALA A 782 -14.79 19.28 -13.60
N PRO A 783 -13.50 19.19 -13.22
CA PRO A 783 -12.79 17.93 -13.20
C PRO A 783 -13.53 16.87 -12.37
N HIS A 784 -13.62 15.64 -12.90
CA HIS A 784 -14.25 14.52 -12.20
C HIS A 784 -13.42 13.99 -11.02
N LYS A 785 -12.11 14.28 -10.99
CA LYS A 785 -11.20 14.00 -9.88
C LYS A 785 -10.29 15.20 -9.62
N ASN A 786 -9.86 15.37 -8.37
CA ASN A 786 -8.95 16.42 -7.92
C ASN A 786 -9.43 17.85 -8.24
N ALA A 787 -10.75 18.07 -8.20
CA ALA A 787 -11.36 19.36 -8.53
C ALA A 787 -10.84 20.52 -7.65
N TYR A 788 -10.39 20.23 -6.42
CA TYR A 788 -9.83 21.24 -5.52
C TYR A 788 -8.60 21.95 -6.10
N SER A 789 -7.83 21.27 -6.96
CA SER A 789 -6.68 21.89 -7.64
C SER A 789 -7.05 23.05 -8.58
N GLN A 790 -8.33 23.18 -8.92
CA GLN A 790 -8.88 24.26 -9.76
C GLN A 790 -9.95 25.09 -9.05
N ILE A 791 -10.00 25.07 -7.71
CA ILE A 791 -11.07 25.72 -6.93
C ILE A 791 -11.27 27.20 -7.31
N ASP A 792 -10.19 27.98 -7.40
CA ASP A 792 -10.26 29.40 -7.77
C ASP A 792 -10.94 29.64 -9.13
N ARG A 793 -10.68 28.77 -10.12
CA ARG A 793 -11.31 28.86 -11.45
C ARG A 793 -12.78 28.47 -11.41
N ILE A 794 -13.12 27.47 -10.60
CA ILE A 794 -14.49 26.99 -10.44
C ILE A 794 -15.32 28.05 -9.72
N GLU A 795 -14.81 28.64 -8.64
CA GLU A 795 -15.49 29.72 -7.90
C GLU A 795 -15.70 30.96 -8.77
N ALA A 796 -14.67 31.38 -9.51
CA ALA A 796 -14.80 32.49 -10.46
C ALA A 796 -15.88 32.22 -11.51
N ALA A 797 -15.93 31.01 -12.07
CA ALA A 797 -16.97 30.62 -13.02
C ALA A 797 -18.38 30.66 -12.41
N ILE A 798 -18.53 30.25 -11.15
CA ILE A 798 -19.82 30.33 -10.45
C ILE A 798 -20.24 31.79 -10.28
N LEU A 799 -19.33 32.65 -9.83
CA LEU A 799 -19.59 34.08 -9.62
C LEU A 799 -19.92 34.82 -10.93
N ASP A 800 -19.31 34.43 -12.04
CA ASP A 800 -19.61 35.03 -13.34
C ASP A 800 -20.97 34.57 -13.91
N GLU A 801 -21.36 33.32 -13.62
CA GLU A 801 -22.49 32.68 -14.31
C GLU A 801 -23.76 32.50 -13.44
N HIS A 802 -23.72 32.68 -12.12
CA HIS A 802 -24.87 32.33 -11.26
C HIS A 802 -26.16 33.09 -11.63
N GLN A 803 -26.10 34.39 -11.95
CA GLN A 803 -27.27 35.21 -12.35
C GLN A 803 -28.48 35.08 -11.40
N GLY A 804 -28.23 34.93 -10.09
CA GLY A 804 -29.29 34.72 -9.07
C GLY A 804 -29.92 33.32 -9.07
N ALA A 805 -29.33 32.36 -9.79
CA ALA A 805 -29.76 30.96 -9.77
C ALA A 805 -29.43 30.29 -8.42
N LEU A 806 -30.20 29.26 -8.08
CA LEU A 806 -29.81 28.30 -7.04
C LEU A 806 -28.61 27.50 -7.54
N VAL A 807 -27.52 27.52 -6.77
CA VAL A 807 -26.31 26.75 -7.12
C VAL A 807 -26.37 25.37 -6.46
N LEU A 808 -26.27 24.31 -7.26
CA LEU A 808 -26.23 22.93 -6.79
C LEU A 808 -24.85 22.33 -7.06
N LEU A 809 -24.21 21.75 -6.04
CA LEU A 809 -22.85 21.22 -6.12
C LEU A 809 -22.83 19.69 -6.00
N MET A 810 -22.19 19.03 -6.96
CA MET A 810 -21.94 17.58 -6.98
C MET A 810 -20.47 17.30 -7.29
N LEU A 811 -19.59 17.77 -6.38
CA LEU A 811 -18.15 17.89 -6.62
C LEU A 811 -17.27 17.47 -5.43
N GLY A 812 -17.68 16.39 -4.73
CA GLY A 812 -16.87 15.80 -3.65
C GLY A 812 -16.47 16.81 -2.56
N PRO A 813 -15.25 16.72 -2.00
CA PRO A 813 -14.78 17.61 -0.94
C PRO A 813 -14.71 19.08 -1.37
N THR A 814 -14.44 19.34 -2.64
CA THR A 814 -14.37 20.70 -3.20
C THR A 814 -15.71 21.44 -3.06
N ALA A 815 -16.83 20.73 -3.18
CA ALA A 815 -18.16 21.31 -3.02
C ALA A 815 -18.36 21.98 -1.66
N LYS A 816 -17.76 21.46 -0.59
CA LYS A 816 -17.96 21.96 0.78
C LYS A 816 -17.27 23.30 0.94
N VAL A 817 -16.07 23.39 0.39
CA VAL A 817 -15.27 24.62 0.38
C VAL A 817 -15.97 25.68 -0.45
N ILE A 818 -16.41 25.36 -1.68
CA ILE A 818 -17.17 26.31 -2.53
C ILE A 818 -18.45 26.79 -1.85
N ALA A 819 -19.25 25.87 -1.27
CA ALA A 819 -20.47 26.24 -0.56
C ALA A 819 -20.17 27.23 0.56
N TYR A 820 -19.05 27.05 1.25
CA TYR A 820 -18.63 27.90 2.36
C TYR A 820 -17.98 29.22 1.92
N ASP A 821 -17.22 29.23 0.84
CA ASP A 821 -16.58 30.44 0.34
C ASP A 821 -17.60 31.38 -0.29
N LEU A 822 -18.64 30.83 -0.93
CA LEU A 822 -19.59 31.62 -1.72
C LEU A 822 -20.95 31.88 -1.06
N TYR A 823 -21.28 31.30 0.11
CA TYR A 823 -22.63 31.48 0.70
C TYR A 823 -22.98 32.93 1.06
N GLN A 824 -21.98 33.79 1.23
CA GLN A 824 -22.22 35.22 1.50
C GLN A 824 -22.34 36.06 0.21
N GLU A 825 -21.90 35.52 -0.92
CA GLU A 825 -21.90 36.20 -2.22
C GLU A 825 -23.07 35.76 -3.11
N LEU A 826 -23.63 34.58 -2.83
CA LEU A 826 -24.72 33.96 -3.59
C LEU A 826 -25.97 33.81 -2.73
N ASP A 827 -27.15 33.83 -3.37
CA ASP A 827 -28.43 33.68 -2.66
C ASP A 827 -28.53 32.33 -1.93
N GLN A 828 -28.09 31.24 -2.57
CA GLN A 828 -28.08 29.91 -1.96
C GLN A 828 -27.20 28.92 -2.74
N VAL A 829 -26.40 28.14 -2.01
CA VAL A 829 -25.53 27.07 -2.55
C VAL A 829 -25.78 25.77 -1.78
N ILE A 830 -26.13 24.69 -2.47
CA ILE A 830 -26.46 23.41 -1.83
C ILE A 830 -25.53 22.30 -2.36
N ASP A 831 -24.72 21.72 -1.47
CA ASP A 831 -24.03 20.45 -1.74
C ASP A 831 -25.02 19.29 -1.76
N LEU A 832 -25.18 18.63 -2.91
CA LEU A 832 -26.05 17.47 -3.10
C LEU A 832 -25.31 16.18 -3.47
N GLY A 833 -24.00 16.22 -3.72
CA GLY A 833 -23.15 15.04 -3.91
C GLY A 833 -23.76 13.96 -4.82
N HIS A 834 -23.94 12.75 -4.28
CA HIS A 834 -24.38 11.57 -5.03
C HIS A 834 -25.91 11.43 -5.20
N ILE A 835 -26.67 12.52 -5.12
CA ILE A 835 -28.14 12.46 -5.16
C ILE A 835 -28.68 11.76 -6.44
N ASP A 836 -27.99 11.89 -7.58
CA ASP A 836 -28.44 11.28 -8.84
C ASP A 836 -28.41 9.75 -8.79
N SER A 837 -27.33 9.15 -8.27
CA SER A 837 -27.24 7.69 -8.15
C SER A 837 -28.34 7.13 -7.24
N GLU A 838 -28.60 7.81 -6.12
CA GLU A 838 -29.67 7.44 -5.19
C GLU A 838 -31.05 7.55 -5.83
N TYR A 839 -31.26 8.58 -6.66
CA TYR A 839 -32.51 8.76 -7.39
C TYR A 839 -32.73 7.69 -8.47
N GLU A 840 -31.69 7.33 -9.21
CA GLU A 840 -31.71 6.24 -10.19
C GLU A 840 -32.07 4.91 -9.51
N TRP A 841 -31.40 4.58 -8.40
CA TRP A 841 -31.71 3.37 -7.63
C TRP A 841 -33.14 3.38 -7.07
N PHE A 842 -33.64 4.53 -6.64
CA PHE A 842 -35.02 4.69 -6.21
C PHE A 842 -36.01 4.42 -7.36
N LEU A 843 -35.79 5.00 -8.55
CA LEU A 843 -36.65 4.78 -9.71
C LEU A 843 -36.66 3.31 -10.17
N MET A 844 -35.53 2.62 -10.02
CA MET A 844 -35.39 1.20 -10.35
C MET A 844 -36.00 0.27 -9.29
N GLY A 845 -36.30 0.77 -8.09
CA GLY A 845 -36.64 -0.08 -6.95
C GLY A 845 -35.47 -0.99 -6.53
N ALA A 846 -34.24 -0.51 -6.65
CA ALA A 846 -33.04 -1.33 -6.48
C ALA A 846 -32.83 -1.76 -5.02
N GLU A 847 -32.53 -3.05 -4.82
CA GLU A 847 -32.15 -3.60 -3.51
C GLU A 847 -30.63 -3.56 -3.25
N SER A 848 -29.84 -3.25 -4.28
CA SER A 848 -28.38 -3.16 -4.22
C SER A 848 -27.84 -2.01 -5.07
N LYS A 849 -26.57 -1.63 -4.86
CA LYS A 849 -25.89 -0.51 -5.53
C LYS A 849 -25.44 -0.88 -6.96
N VAL A 850 -26.41 -0.96 -7.87
CA VAL A 850 -26.20 -1.35 -9.28
C VAL A 850 -25.42 -0.26 -10.04
N LYS A 851 -24.38 -0.66 -10.78
CA LYS A 851 -23.58 0.24 -11.62
C LYS A 851 -24.40 0.81 -12.78
N LEU A 852 -24.34 2.12 -12.98
CA LEU A 852 -25.01 2.85 -14.06
C LEU A 852 -24.07 2.90 -15.30
N PRO A 853 -24.58 2.60 -16.52
CA PRO A 853 -23.71 2.44 -17.70
C PRO A 853 -23.27 3.75 -18.37
N ALA A 854 -23.97 4.87 -18.16
CA ALA A 854 -23.80 6.10 -18.93
C ALA A 854 -23.43 7.34 -18.09
N LYS A 855 -23.11 7.15 -16.81
CA LYS A 855 -22.75 8.21 -15.85
C LYS A 855 -22.01 7.62 -14.66
N HIS A 856 -21.42 8.49 -13.85
CA HIS A 856 -20.84 8.14 -12.55
C HIS A 856 -21.87 7.41 -11.67
N THR A 857 -21.40 6.44 -10.87
CA THR A 857 -22.22 5.75 -9.89
C THR A 857 -21.56 5.83 -8.52
N ALA A 858 -22.32 6.24 -7.51
CA ALA A 858 -21.86 6.24 -6.13
C ALA A 858 -21.28 4.87 -5.73
N GLU A 859 -20.16 4.90 -5.01
CA GLU A 859 -19.35 3.72 -4.62
C GLU A 859 -18.69 2.94 -5.77
N HIS A 860 -18.89 3.32 -7.04
CA HIS A 860 -18.09 2.86 -8.20
C HIS A 860 -17.19 3.99 -8.71
N ASN A 861 -16.39 4.54 -7.81
CA ASN A 861 -15.68 5.82 -7.95
C ASN A 861 -14.49 5.84 -8.94
N TYR A 862 -14.24 4.73 -9.64
CA TYR A 862 -13.16 4.63 -10.62
C TYR A 862 -13.53 5.24 -11.98
N ASP A 863 -14.83 5.43 -12.26
CA ASP A 863 -15.38 5.97 -13.52
C ASP A 863 -14.97 5.18 -14.78
N GLU A 864 -14.77 3.87 -14.63
CA GLU A 864 -14.44 2.98 -15.72
C GLU A 864 -15.68 2.60 -16.55
N ASN A 865 -15.51 2.54 -17.88
CA ASN A 865 -16.53 2.08 -18.84
C ASN A 865 -17.80 2.95 -18.91
N ILE A 866 -17.68 4.27 -18.74
CA ILE A 866 -18.79 5.21 -18.95
C ILE A 866 -18.97 5.48 -20.44
N ALA A 867 -20.17 5.26 -20.98
CA ALA A 867 -20.45 5.49 -22.40
C ALA A 867 -20.29 6.97 -22.82
N GLU A 868 -19.67 7.19 -23.99
CA GLU A 868 -19.40 8.54 -24.53
C GLU A 868 -20.65 9.27 -25.03
N ALA A 869 -21.72 8.55 -25.37
CA ALA A 869 -22.95 9.17 -25.88
C ALA A 869 -23.64 9.97 -24.76
N VAL A 870 -23.80 11.28 -24.99
CA VAL A 870 -24.48 12.20 -24.07
C VAL A 870 -25.66 12.85 -24.77
N ASP A 871 -26.72 13.14 -24.01
CA ASP A 871 -27.95 13.76 -24.52
C ASP A 871 -27.69 15.18 -25.07
N ALA A 872 -28.36 15.53 -26.17
CA ALA A 872 -28.28 16.86 -26.76
C ALA A 872 -28.82 17.95 -25.82
N ASP A 873 -29.83 17.62 -25.02
CA ASP A 873 -30.39 18.55 -24.02
C ASP A 873 -29.33 18.87 -22.96
N TYR A 874 -28.65 17.85 -22.42
CA TYR A 874 -27.54 18.04 -21.47
C TYR A 874 -26.41 18.90 -22.07
N LEU A 875 -25.99 18.64 -23.31
CA LEU A 875 -24.96 19.42 -23.97
C LEU A 875 -25.35 20.90 -24.15
N SER A 876 -26.65 21.19 -24.32
CA SER A 876 -27.15 22.56 -24.43
C SER A 876 -27.21 23.31 -23.09
N GLU A 877 -27.24 22.58 -21.98
CA GLU A 877 -27.21 23.15 -20.62
C GLU A 877 -25.77 23.53 -20.20
N ILE A 878 -24.73 22.96 -20.81
CA ILE A 878 -23.33 23.27 -20.49
C ILE A 878 -22.99 24.67 -21.00
N ILE A 879 -22.76 25.58 -20.05
CA ILE A 879 -22.33 26.96 -20.34
C ILE A 879 -20.81 27.13 -20.24
N LEU A 880 -20.15 26.29 -19.44
CA LEU A 880 -18.70 26.28 -19.29
C LEU A 880 -18.20 24.87 -18.96
N ASP A 881 -17.08 24.47 -19.57
CA ASP A 881 -16.39 23.20 -19.30
C ASP A 881 -14.93 23.47 -18.91
N LEU A 882 -14.61 23.13 -17.66
CA LEU A 882 -13.30 23.23 -17.00
C LEU A 882 -12.67 21.84 -16.78
N SER A 883 -13.27 20.77 -17.31
CA SER A 883 -12.86 19.39 -17.01
C SER A 883 -11.55 18.97 -17.69
N ASP A 884 -11.22 19.59 -18.82
CA ASP A 884 -9.96 19.41 -19.51
C ASP A 884 -9.00 20.53 -19.07
N GLY A 885 -7.85 20.19 -18.48
CA GLY A 885 -6.90 21.12 -17.86
C GLY A 885 -6.16 22.07 -18.82
N GLY A 886 -6.87 22.73 -19.73
CA GLY A 886 -6.36 23.75 -20.64
C GLY A 886 -6.97 25.12 -20.33
N ASP A 887 -6.13 26.10 -20.05
CA ASP A 887 -6.44 27.49 -20.35
C ASP A 887 -6.77 27.60 -21.86
N ARG A 888 -7.85 28.31 -22.19
CA ARG A 888 -8.00 28.90 -23.52
C ARG A 888 -7.10 30.12 -23.65
#